data_AF-A0A643CDV1-F1
#
_entry.id   AF-A0A643CDV1-F1
#
_cell.length_a   1.000
_cell.length_b   1.000
_cell.length_c   1.000
_cell.angle_alpha   90.00
_cell.angle_beta   90.00
_cell.angle_gamma   90.00
#
_symmetry.space_group_name_H-M   'P 1'
#
loop_
_entity.id
_entity.type
_entity.pdbx_description
1 polymer ?
#
loop_
_entity_poly.entity_id
_entity_poly.type
_entity_poly.pdbx_seq_one_letter_code
_entity_poly.pdbx_strand_id
1 'polypeptide(L)'
;MHFQRAVYSPRLSEQPLWVRRITKTVCFSESSFLNFHDSDCEPKGSPPCDSLLSLNTEKILSQAKSIAEQKRFPFATDNDSTNEELAIAYVLIGSGLYDEAIRHFSTMLQEEPDLVSAIYGRGIAYGKKGLHILSPLGRINEAVNDLTKAIQLQPSARLYRHRGTLYFISEDYATAHEDFQQSLELNKNQPIAMLYKGLTFFHRGLLKEAIESFKEALKQKVDFIDAYKSLGQAYRELGNFEAATESFQKALLLNQNHVQTLQLRGMMLYHHGSLQEALKNFKRCLQLEPYNEVCQYMKGLSHVAMGQFYEGIKAQTKVMLNDPLPGQKASPEYLKVKYLREYSRYLHAHLDTPLTEYNIDADLPGSFKDHWAKNLPFLIEDYEEQPGLQPHIKDVLHQNFESYKPEVQELICVADRLGSLMQYETPGFLPNKRIHRAMGLAALEVMQAVQRTWTSSKVRMNGKTRLMQWRDMFDIAVKWRRIADPDQPVLWLDQMPARSLSRGFNNHVNLIRANNPKGLLEVREALEKVHKVEDLLPIMKQFNTKTKDGFTVNTKVPSLKDQGKEYDGFTITITGDKYVCFPRLVDFEAMTAPGSEAFSKIAKSWMNLKSISPSYKTLPSVSETFPTLRSMIEVLNTDSSPRCLKKL
;
A
#
# COMPACT_ATOMS: atom_id res chain seq x y z
N MET A 1 27.30 -31.69 -24.07
CA MET A 1 27.89 -31.76 -22.71
C MET A 1 27.65 -30.41 -22.05
N HIS A 2 26.47 -30.20 -21.46
CA HIS A 2 26.20 -30.40 -20.02
C HIS A 2 27.14 -29.62 -19.09
N PHE A 3 26.65 -28.52 -18.51
CA PHE A 3 26.50 -28.43 -17.06
C PHE A 3 25.29 -27.56 -16.69
N GLN A 4 24.57 -28.03 -15.68
CA GLN A 4 23.19 -27.71 -15.34
C GLN A 4 22.98 -26.37 -14.62
N ARG A 5 21.78 -25.84 -14.83
CA ARG A 5 21.03 -24.91 -13.98
C ARG A 5 21.12 -25.28 -12.49
N ALA A 6 21.42 -24.30 -11.64
CA ALA A 6 20.89 -24.23 -10.29
C ALA A 6 19.86 -23.10 -10.24
N VAL A 7 18.58 -23.50 -10.28
CA VAL A 7 17.43 -22.62 -10.03
C VAL A 7 17.38 -22.42 -8.51
N TYR A 8 17.82 -21.25 -8.03
CA TYR A 8 17.57 -20.86 -6.65
C TYR A 8 16.26 -20.07 -6.58
N SER A 9 15.26 -20.69 -5.95
CA SER A 9 14.01 -20.08 -5.54
C SER A 9 14.30 -19.06 -4.42
N PRO A 10 13.99 -17.76 -4.57
CA PRO A 10 14.11 -16.81 -3.46
C PRO A 10 13.02 -17.11 -2.44
N ARG A 11 13.42 -17.28 -1.17
CA ARG A 11 12.48 -17.34 -0.04
C ARG A 11 11.71 -16.02 0.03
N LEU A 12 10.46 -16.07 0.50
CA LEU A 12 9.54 -14.94 0.74
C LEU A 12 10.17 -13.70 1.44
N SER A 13 11.33 -13.84 2.09
CA SER A 13 12.08 -12.77 2.75
C SER A 13 12.89 -11.86 1.82
N GLU A 14 13.06 -12.21 0.53
CA GLU A 14 13.91 -11.47 -0.43
C GLU A 14 13.11 -10.62 -1.45
N GLN A 15 11.78 -10.56 -1.32
CA GLN A 15 10.95 -9.74 -2.20
C GLN A 15 10.96 -8.26 -1.78
N PRO A 16 11.00 -7.30 -2.73
CA PRO A 16 10.97 -5.88 -2.42
C PRO A 16 9.66 -5.48 -1.71
N LEU A 17 9.74 -4.49 -0.80
CA LEU A 17 8.70 -4.17 0.19
C LEU A 17 7.29 -3.86 -0.37
N TRP A 18 7.17 -3.49 -1.63
CA TRP A 18 5.90 -3.27 -2.32
C TRP A 18 5.17 -4.59 -2.63
N VAL A 19 5.86 -5.73 -2.70
CA VAL A 19 5.26 -7.06 -2.82
C VAL A 19 4.50 -7.45 -1.54
N ARG A 20 4.96 -6.98 -0.37
CA ARG A 20 4.23 -7.12 0.91
C ARG A 20 2.98 -6.24 1.00
N ARG A 21 2.81 -5.29 0.07
CA ARG A 21 1.66 -4.37 0.00
C ARG A 21 0.44 -5.00 -0.68
N ILE A 22 0.66 -6.11 -1.38
CA ILE A 22 -0.36 -6.77 -2.19
C ILE A 22 -1.30 -7.64 -1.32
N THR A 23 -0.91 -7.96 -0.08
CA THR A 23 -1.58 -9.00 0.71
C THR A 23 -2.72 -8.56 1.62
N LYS A 24 -3.17 -7.28 1.66
CA LYS A 24 -4.16 -6.91 2.71
C LYS A 24 -5.40 -6.08 2.39
N THR A 25 -5.65 -5.58 1.17
CA THR A 25 -6.84 -4.71 1.03
C THR A 25 -7.70 -4.84 -0.22
N VAL A 26 -7.27 -5.39 -1.35
CA VAL A 26 -8.17 -5.38 -2.53
C VAL A 26 -7.87 -6.55 -3.45
N CYS A 27 -8.59 -7.67 -3.31
CA CYS A 27 -8.79 -8.66 -4.38
C CYS A 27 -9.87 -9.72 -4.09
N PHE A 28 -10.83 -9.48 -3.19
CA PHE A 28 -11.99 -10.38 -3.09
C PHE A 28 -13.19 -9.75 -3.81
N SER A 29 -13.33 -10.08 -5.09
CA SER A 29 -14.65 -10.07 -5.72
C SER A 29 -15.38 -11.33 -5.24
N GLU A 30 -16.43 -11.16 -4.42
CA GLU A 30 -17.35 -12.24 -4.05
C GLU A 30 -18.05 -12.86 -5.28
N SER A 31 -18.00 -12.19 -6.44
CA SER A 31 -18.86 -12.49 -7.60
C SER A 31 -18.44 -13.66 -8.48
N SER A 32 -17.24 -14.24 -8.32
CA SER A 32 -16.74 -15.23 -9.30
C SER A 32 -16.03 -16.44 -8.68
N PHE A 33 -15.98 -16.52 -7.35
CA PHE A 33 -15.09 -17.45 -6.67
C PHE A 33 -15.41 -18.92 -6.95
N LEU A 34 -16.69 -19.26 -7.08
CA LEU A 34 -17.22 -20.61 -7.33
C LEU A 34 -18.70 -20.46 -7.76
N ASN A 35 -18.97 -19.75 -8.85
CA ASN A 35 -20.27 -19.85 -9.51
C ASN A 35 -20.21 -21.06 -10.44
N PHE A 36 -21.19 -21.95 -10.35
CA PHE A 36 -21.35 -23.09 -11.26
C PHE A 36 -21.58 -22.67 -12.73
N HIS A 37 -21.72 -21.37 -13.00
CA HIS A 37 -21.78 -20.81 -14.34
C HIS A 37 -20.38 -20.60 -14.92
N ASP A 38 -19.71 -21.71 -15.26
CA ASP A 38 -18.91 -21.71 -16.49
C ASP A 38 -19.91 -21.52 -17.66
N SER A 39 -19.54 -20.72 -18.66
CA SER A 39 -20.40 -20.31 -19.76
C SER A 39 -21.00 -21.50 -20.53
N ASP A 40 -22.27 -21.80 -20.26
CA ASP A 40 -23.23 -22.43 -21.17
C ASP A 40 -24.71 -22.23 -20.75
N CYS A 41 -25.03 -21.27 -19.87
CA CYS A 41 -26.41 -21.00 -19.48
C CYS A 41 -26.62 -19.52 -19.11
N GLU A 42 -27.28 -18.75 -19.99
CA GLU A 42 -28.02 -17.55 -19.60
C GLU A 42 -29.46 -17.93 -19.26
N PRO A 43 -30.00 -17.54 -18.09
CA PRO A 43 -31.44 -17.41 -17.92
C PRO A 43 -31.80 -15.95 -17.64
N LYS A 44 -32.65 -15.41 -18.51
CA LYS A 44 -33.35 -14.13 -18.33
C LYS A 44 -34.35 -14.22 -17.17
N GLY A 45 -34.35 -13.19 -16.33
CA GLY A 45 -35.53 -12.73 -15.55
C GLY A 45 -35.73 -13.34 -14.16
N SER A 46 -35.76 -12.49 -13.14
CA SER A 46 -36.35 -12.75 -11.82
C SER A 46 -37.87 -12.47 -11.84
N PRO A 47 -38.68 -13.03 -10.89
CA PRO A 47 -38.96 -12.32 -9.62
C PRO A 47 -39.22 -13.28 -8.41
N PRO A 48 -39.87 -12.86 -7.29
CA PRO A 48 -39.26 -12.58 -5.98
C PRO A 48 -39.55 -13.66 -4.89
N CYS A 49 -38.93 -13.49 -3.72
CA CYS A 49 -38.99 -14.35 -2.53
C CYS A 49 -40.38 -14.45 -1.88
N ASP A 50 -40.77 -15.66 -1.45
CA ASP A 50 -41.83 -15.93 -0.46
C ASP A 50 -41.56 -17.20 0.39
N SER A 51 -41.84 -17.09 1.70
CA SER A 51 -41.98 -18.06 2.84
C SER A 51 -41.08 -19.32 2.99
N LEU A 52 -40.52 -19.52 4.19
CA LEU A 52 -39.10 -19.90 4.35
C LEU A 52 -38.73 -21.30 4.89
N LEU A 53 -39.62 -22.27 5.14
CA LEU A 53 -39.16 -23.57 5.71
C LEU A 53 -39.74 -24.87 5.09
N SER A 54 -40.93 -24.85 4.48
CA SER A 54 -41.47 -26.05 3.79
C SER A 54 -41.37 -25.98 2.27
N LEU A 55 -41.40 -24.79 1.67
CA LEU A 55 -41.28 -24.61 0.21
C LEU A 55 -39.86 -24.89 -0.32
N ASN A 56 -38.83 -24.84 0.54
CA ASN A 56 -37.44 -24.91 0.08
C ASN A 56 -37.04 -26.34 -0.30
N THR A 57 -37.52 -27.37 0.42
CA THR A 57 -37.20 -28.78 0.14
C THR A 57 -37.83 -29.26 -1.17
N GLU A 58 -39.11 -28.98 -1.42
CA GLU A 58 -39.74 -29.34 -2.69
C GLU A 58 -39.10 -28.62 -3.88
N LYS A 59 -38.74 -27.34 -3.71
CA LYS A 59 -38.02 -26.56 -4.73
C LYS A 59 -36.63 -27.14 -4.99
N ILE A 60 -35.86 -27.45 -3.93
CA ILE A 60 -34.53 -28.08 -4.03
C ILE A 60 -34.63 -29.42 -4.75
N LEU A 61 -35.61 -30.26 -4.39
CA LEU A 61 -35.82 -31.57 -5.01
C LEU A 61 -36.24 -31.47 -6.48
N SER A 62 -37.13 -30.53 -6.81
CA SER A 62 -37.55 -30.29 -8.20
C SER A 62 -36.39 -29.81 -9.08
N GLN A 63 -35.54 -28.94 -8.52
CA GLN A 63 -34.34 -28.43 -9.19
C GLN A 63 -33.27 -29.52 -9.32
N ALA A 64 -33.08 -30.34 -8.29
CA ALA A 64 -32.15 -31.47 -8.30
C ALA A 64 -32.54 -32.51 -9.36
N LYS A 65 -33.83 -32.87 -9.46
CA LYS A 65 -34.31 -33.79 -10.51
C LYS A 65 -34.02 -33.26 -11.91
N SER A 66 -34.31 -31.99 -12.17
CA SER A 66 -34.02 -31.37 -13.46
C SER A 66 -32.51 -31.36 -13.79
N ILE A 67 -31.66 -31.13 -12.79
CA ILE A 67 -30.19 -31.17 -12.95
C ILE A 67 -29.67 -32.60 -13.16
N ALA A 68 -30.25 -33.58 -12.47
CA ALA A 68 -29.93 -35.01 -12.57
C ALA A 68 -30.25 -35.57 -13.96
N GLU A 69 -31.47 -35.33 -14.45
CA GLU A 69 -31.93 -35.77 -15.78
C GLU A 69 -31.06 -35.19 -16.91
N GLN A 70 -30.59 -33.95 -16.73
CA GLN A 70 -29.74 -33.27 -17.71
C GLN A 70 -28.24 -33.58 -17.52
N LYS A 71 -27.88 -34.38 -16.51
CA LYS A 71 -26.50 -34.65 -16.06
C LYS A 71 -25.65 -33.37 -15.94
N ARG A 72 -26.27 -32.27 -15.51
CA ARG A 72 -25.68 -30.93 -15.48
C ARG A 72 -24.88 -30.66 -14.20
N PHE A 73 -23.93 -31.55 -13.89
CA PHE A 73 -23.02 -31.39 -12.76
C PHE A 73 -21.70 -32.12 -12.99
N PRO A 74 -20.63 -31.79 -12.24
CA PRO A 74 -19.29 -32.32 -12.51
C PRO A 74 -19.18 -33.82 -12.25
N PHE A 75 -18.53 -34.56 -13.16
CA PHE A 75 -18.25 -35.99 -13.03
C PHE A 75 -19.51 -36.86 -12.83
N ALA A 76 -20.57 -36.59 -13.58
CA ALA A 76 -21.78 -37.41 -13.58
C ALA A 76 -21.45 -38.89 -13.89
N THR A 77 -22.18 -39.80 -13.26
CA THR A 77 -21.96 -41.24 -13.39
C THR A 77 -22.96 -41.87 -14.36
N ASP A 78 -22.79 -43.16 -14.61
CA ASP A 78 -23.76 -43.95 -15.37
C ASP A 78 -24.95 -44.41 -14.51
N ASN A 79 -24.90 -44.23 -13.19
CA ASN A 79 -25.98 -44.61 -12.28
C ASN A 79 -26.90 -43.43 -12.00
N ASP A 80 -28.12 -43.50 -12.50
CA ASP A 80 -29.12 -42.43 -12.36
C ASP A 80 -29.52 -42.18 -10.90
N SER A 81 -29.58 -43.21 -10.05
CA SER A 81 -29.86 -43.06 -8.62
C SER A 81 -28.76 -42.27 -7.90
N THR A 82 -27.49 -42.59 -8.18
CA THR A 82 -26.35 -41.83 -7.65
C THR A 82 -26.34 -40.39 -8.18
N ASN A 83 -26.73 -40.18 -9.43
CA ASN A 83 -26.83 -38.85 -10.03
C ASN A 83 -27.93 -37.99 -9.39
N GLU A 84 -29.05 -38.57 -8.99
CA GLU A 84 -30.10 -37.87 -8.22
C GLU A 84 -29.56 -37.39 -6.87
N GLU A 85 -28.90 -38.27 -6.11
CA GLU A 85 -28.28 -37.92 -4.82
C GLU A 85 -27.19 -36.85 -4.96
N LEU A 86 -26.33 -36.98 -5.98
CA LEU A 86 -25.31 -35.96 -6.29
C LEU A 86 -25.97 -34.61 -6.61
N ALA A 87 -27.02 -34.60 -7.42
CA ALA A 87 -27.71 -33.37 -7.79
C ALA A 87 -28.32 -32.67 -6.58
N ILE A 88 -28.91 -33.40 -5.63
CA ILE A 88 -29.40 -32.84 -4.36
C ILE A 88 -28.26 -32.14 -3.62
N ALA A 89 -27.12 -32.82 -3.46
CA ALA A 89 -25.97 -32.27 -2.76
C ALA A 89 -25.37 -31.03 -3.44
N TYR A 90 -25.35 -30.97 -4.77
CA TYR A 90 -24.92 -29.77 -5.51
C TYR A 90 -25.90 -28.60 -5.39
N VAL A 91 -27.21 -28.87 -5.37
CA VAL A 91 -28.23 -27.84 -5.12
C VAL A 91 -28.09 -27.28 -3.70
N LEU A 92 -27.79 -28.11 -2.70
CA LEU A 92 -27.50 -27.65 -1.34
C LEU A 92 -26.30 -26.66 -1.31
N ILE A 93 -25.23 -26.93 -2.08
CA ILE A 93 -24.13 -25.96 -2.24
C ILE A 93 -24.63 -24.66 -2.86
N GLY A 94 -25.42 -24.75 -3.94
CA GLY A 94 -25.99 -23.59 -4.62
C GLY A 94 -26.89 -22.73 -3.73
N SER A 95 -27.59 -23.36 -2.79
CA SER A 95 -28.45 -22.73 -1.79
C SER A 95 -27.70 -22.21 -0.55
N GLY A 96 -26.38 -22.39 -0.47
CA GLY A 96 -25.57 -21.95 0.67
C GLY A 96 -25.61 -22.88 1.89
N LEU A 97 -26.29 -24.03 1.79
CA LEU A 97 -26.42 -25.02 2.87
C LEU A 97 -25.21 -25.96 2.89
N TYR A 98 -24.03 -25.40 3.17
CA TYR A 98 -22.76 -26.13 3.02
C TYR A 98 -22.61 -27.29 3.99
N ASP A 99 -23.12 -27.17 5.23
CA ASP A 99 -23.05 -28.24 6.23
C ASP A 99 -23.88 -29.47 5.85
N GLU A 100 -25.07 -29.23 5.31
CA GLU A 100 -25.94 -30.30 4.82
C GLU A 100 -25.34 -30.98 3.58
N ALA A 101 -24.78 -30.19 2.65
CA ALA A 101 -24.07 -30.71 1.49
C ALA A 101 -22.87 -31.58 1.90
N ILE A 102 -22.05 -31.10 2.85
CA ILE A 102 -20.91 -31.85 3.41
C ILE A 102 -21.36 -33.18 3.99
N ARG A 103 -22.45 -33.18 4.77
CA ARG A 103 -23.01 -34.39 5.38
C ARG A 103 -23.47 -35.37 4.31
N HIS A 104 -24.24 -34.90 3.32
CA HIS A 104 -24.70 -35.73 2.21
C HIS A 104 -23.53 -36.38 1.46
N PHE A 105 -22.56 -35.60 0.99
CA PHE A 105 -21.40 -36.17 0.31
C PHE A 105 -20.60 -37.14 1.19
N SER A 106 -20.52 -36.89 2.49
CA SER A 106 -19.82 -37.80 3.40
C SER A 106 -20.51 -39.15 3.53
N THR A 107 -21.86 -39.19 3.53
CA THR A 107 -22.62 -40.44 3.50
C THR A 107 -22.40 -41.18 2.18
N MET A 108 -22.46 -40.48 1.04
CA MET A 108 -22.19 -41.10 -0.27
C MET A 108 -20.78 -41.71 -0.34
N LEU A 109 -19.79 -41.05 0.26
CA LEU A 109 -18.40 -41.52 0.30
C LEU A 109 -18.14 -42.64 1.31
N GLN A 110 -19.08 -42.94 2.22
CA GLN A 110 -19.03 -44.15 3.04
C GLN A 110 -19.41 -45.39 2.22
N GLU A 111 -20.34 -45.23 1.28
CA GLU A 111 -20.79 -46.30 0.38
C GLU A 111 -19.82 -46.49 -0.80
N GLU A 112 -19.42 -45.38 -1.44
CA GLU A 112 -18.52 -45.37 -2.59
C GLU A 112 -17.32 -44.42 -2.35
N PRO A 113 -16.21 -44.90 -1.74
CA PRO A 113 -15.09 -44.04 -1.34
C PRO A 113 -14.36 -43.32 -2.47
N ASP A 114 -14.46 -43.83 -3.70
CA ASP A 114 -13.75 -43.33 -4.88
C ASP A 114 -14.68 -42.59 -5.86
N LEU A 115 -15.90 -42.25 -5.42
CA LEU A 115 -16.85 -41.44 -6.18
C LEU A 115 -16.32 -40.01 -6.37
N VAL A 116 -15.64 -39.77 -7.51
CA VAL A 116 -14.97 -38.49 -7.84
C VAL A 116 -15.90 -37.29 -7.69
N SER A 117 -17.14 -37.39 -8.14
CA SER A 117 -18.11 -36.29 -8.03
C SER A 117 -18.41 -35.92 -6.58
N ALA A 118 -18.59 -36.91 -5.69
CA ALA A 118 -18.87 -36.66 -4.28
C ALA A 118 -17.63 -36.12 -3.54
N ILE A 119 -16.43 -36.63 -3.84
CA ILE A 119 -15.17 -36.10 -3.31
C ILE A 119 -15.01 -34.64 -3.71
N TYR A 120 -15.18 -34.35 -5.01
CA TYR A 120 -15.09 -33.00 -5.55
C TYR A 120 -16.13 -32.06 -4.93
N GLY A 121 -17.41 -32.46 -4.90
CA GLY A 121 -18.50 -31.69 -4.32
C GLY A 121 -18.27 -31.37 -2.84
N ARG A 122 -17.78 -32.34 -2.06
CA ARG A 122 -17.42 -32.14 -0.65
C ARG A 122 -16.27 -31.16 -0.48
N GLY A 123 -15.22 -31.29 -1.29
CA GLY A 123 -14.09 -30.35 -1.29
C GLY A 123 -14.52 -28.92 -1.59
N ILE A 124 -15.40 -28.73 -2.57
CA ILE A 124 -16.00 -27.42 -2.89
C ILE A 124 -16.83 -26.88 -1.73
N ALA A 125 -17.66 -27.72 -1.09
CA ALA A 125 -18.45 -27.32 0.07
C ALA A 125 -17.58 -26.91 1.26
N TYR A 126 -16.47 -27.61 1.51
CA TYR A 126 -15.47 -27.19 2.51
C TYR A 126 -14.84 -25.84 2.19
N GLY A 127 -14.44 -25.62 0.94
CA GLY A 127 -13.88 -24.34 0.50
C GLY A 127 -14.86 -23.18 0.69
N LYS A 128 -16.12 -23.36 0.27
CA LYS A 128 -17.19 -22.36 0.45
C LYS A 128 -17.49 -22.07 1.92
N LYS A 129 -17.63 -23.12 2.74
CA LYS A 129 -17.87 -22.97 4.17
C LYS A 129 -16.74 -22.24 4.88
N GLY A 130 -15.49 -22.56 4.52
CA GLY A 130 -14.30 -21.89 5.05
C GLY A 130 -14.28 -20.39 4.77
N LEU A 131 -14.72 -19.97 3.59
CA LEU A 131 -14.84 -18.55 3.22
C LEU A 131 -15.95 -17.83 3.98
N HIS A 132 -17.11 -18.46 4.17
CA HIS A 132 -18.28 -17.82 4.78
C HIS A 132 -18.11 -17.55 6.28
N ILE A 133 -17.33 -18.36 7.00
CA ILE A 133 -17.27 -18.30 8.48
C ILE A 133 -16.19 -17.35 8.99
N LEU A 134 -15.39 -16.67 8.14
CA LEU A 134 -14.31 -15.77 8.59
C LEU A 134 -13.37 -16.42 9.63
N SER A 135 -13.35 -17.76 9.69
CA SER A 135 -12.40 -18.52 10.51
C SER A 135 -11.15 -18.73 9.65
N PRO A 136 -9.99 -18.18 10.04
CA PRO A 136 -8.73 -18.34 9.28
C PRO A 136 -8.25 -19.80 9.19
N LEU A 137 -8.98 -20.73 9.80
CA LEU A 137 -8.72 -22.17 9.82
C LEU A 137 -9.94 -22.97 9.34
N GLY A 138 -10.89 -22.31 8.66
CA GLY A 138 -11.94 -22.99 7.90
C GLY A 138 -11.32 -24.10 7.05
N ARG A 139 -12.07 -25.17 6.81
CA ARG A 139 -11.67 -26.51 6.35
C ARG A 139 -10.97 -26.59 4.97
N ILE A 140 -10.09 -25.63 4.65
CA ILE A 140 -9.32 -25.49 3.42
C ILE A 140 -8.37 -26.67 3.29
N ASN A 141 -7.80 -27.17 4.40
CA ASN A 141 -6.96 -28.36 4.37
C ASN A 141 -7.78 -29.59 3.93
N GLU A 142 -8.99 -29.77 4.45
CA GLU A 142 -9.87 -30.85 4.00
C GLU A 142 -10.33 -30.66 2.55
N ALA A 143 -10.61 -29.42 2.14
CA ALA A 143 -10.94 -29.09 0.76
C ALA A 143 -9.79 -29.43 -0.21
N VAL A 144 -8.55 -29.07 0.14
CA VAL A 144 -7.34 -29.38 -0.62
C VAL A 144 -7.08 -30.88 -0.65
N ASN A 145 -7.31 -31.60 0.45
CA ASN A 145 -7.14 -33.06 0.51
C ASN A 145 -8.16 -33.78 -0.41
N ASP A 146 -9.44 -33.41 -0.33
CA ASP A 146 -10.48 -33.96 -1.20
C ASP A 146 -10.18 -33.67 -2.68
N LEU A 147 -9.81 -32.43 -3.03
CA LEU A 147 -9.42 -32.10 -4.41
C LEU A 147 -8.16 -32.84 -4.86
N THR A 148 -7.20 -33.07 -3.96
CA THR A 148 -6.00 -33.85 -4.29
C THR A 148 -6.34 -35.32 -4.55
N LYS A 149 -7.23 -35.93 -3.75
CA LYS A 149 -7.73 -37.28 -4.01
C LYS A 149 -8.49 -37.34 -5.34
N ALA A 150 -9.36 -36.37 -5.61
CA ALA A 150 -10.09 -36.30 -6.88
C ALA A 150 -9.14 -36.17 -8.10
N ILE A 151 -8.06 -35.38 -7.98
CA ILE A 151 -7.03 -35.27 -9.03
C ILE A 151 -6.30 -36.59 -9.25
N GLN A 152 -5.99 -37.34 -8.18
CA GLN A 152 -5.34 -38.65 -8.30
C GLN A 152 -6.21 -39.68 -9.02
N LEU A 153 -7.53 -39.63 -8.80
CA LEU A 153 -8.49 -40.54 -9.44
C LEU A 153 -8.78 -40.14 -10.89
N GLN A 154 -9.05 -38.86 -11.13
CA GLN A 154 -9.40 -38.34 -12.45
C GLN A 154 -8.89 -36.90 -12.64
N PRO A 155 -7.67 -36.70 -13.15
CA PRO A 155 -7.13 -35.37 -13.42
C PRO A 155 -8.03 -34.57 -14.36
N SER A 156 -8.32 -33.32 -14.02
CA SER A 156 -9.07 -32.43 -14.91
C SER A 156 -8.69 -30.96 -14.69
N ALA A 157 -8.83 -30.16 -15.75
CA ALA A 157 -8.54 -28.72 -15.69
C ALA A 157 -9.31 -28.02 -14.56
N ARG A 158 -10.57 -28.41 -14.35
CA ARG A 158 -11.44 -27.88 -13.30
C ARG A 158 -10.90 -28.15 -11.90
N LEU A 159 -10.43 -29.37 -11.63
CA LEU A 159 -9.88 -29.73 -10.31
C LEU A 159 -8.62 -28.94 -9.98
N TYR A 160 -7.67 -28.86 -10.92
CA TYR A 160 -6.47 -28.05 -10.76
C TYR A 160 -6.82 -26.57 -10.54
N ARG A 161 -7.77 -26.03 -11.30
CA ARG A 161 -8.23 -24.64 -11.12
C ARG A 161 -8.76 -24.40 -9.71
N HIS A 162 -9.64 -25.28 -9.21
CA HIS A 162 -10.23 -25.10 -7.89
C HIS A 162 -9.22 -25.28 -6.75
N ARG A 163 -8.32 -26.25 -6.85
CA ARG A 163 -7.27 -26.44 -5.84
C ARG A 163 -6.26 -25.27 -5.87
N GLY A 164 -5.90 -24.79 -7.05
CA GLY A 164 -5.08 -23.59 -7.22
C GLY A 164 -5.72 -22.34 -6.60
N THR A 165 -7.04 -22.19 -6.72
CA THR A 165 -7.78 -21.12 -6.04
C THR A 165 -7.73 -21.24 -4.52
N LEU A 166 -7.82 -22.46 -3.96
CA LEU A 166 -7.67 -22.65 -2.51
C LEU A 166 -6.26 -22.28 -2.04
N TYR A 167 -5.22 -22.72 -2.75
CA TYR A 167 -3.84 -22.31 -2.46
C TYR A 167 -3.65 -20.81 -2.55
N PHE A 168 -4.30 -20.13 -3.50
CA PHE A 168 -4.27 -18.68 -3.63
C PHE A 168 -4.85 -17.98 -2.39
N ILE A 169 -5.99 -18.45 -1.87
CA ILE A 169 -6.60 -17.92 -0.63
C ILE A 169 -5.71 -18.16 0.58
N SER A 170 -5.07 -19.33 0.63
CA SER A 170 -4.08 -19.68 1.66
C SER A 170 -2.76 -18.91 1.51
N GLU A 171 -2.66 -18.00 0.55
CA GLU A 171 -1.49 -17.19 0.21
C GLU A 171 -0.26 -18.02 -0.24
N ASP A 172 -0.45 -19.30 -0.58
CA ASP A 172 0.56 -20.13 -1.24
C ASP A 172 0.53 -19.90 -2.75
N TYR A 173 1.01 -18.71 -3.14
CA TYR A 173 1.02 -18.28 -4.54
C TYR A 173 1.91 -19.12 -5.46
N ALA A 174 2.89 -19.84 -4.90
CA ALA A 174 3.77 -20.71 -5.67
C ALA A 174 3.03 -21.97 -6.11
N THR A 175 2.43 -22.69 -5.17
CA THR A 175 1.64 -23.89 -5.47
C THR A 175 0.39 -23.56 -6.28
N ALA A 176 -0.27 -22.43 -5.98
CA ALA A 176 -1.40 -21.94 -6.76
C ALA A 176 -1.03 -21.71 -8.23
N HIS A 177 0.15 -21.12 -8.49
CA HIS A 177 0.64 -20.87 -9.84
C HIS A 177 0.79 -22.18 -10.64
N GLU A 178 1.39 -23.21 -10.03
CA GLU A 178 1.58 -24.53 -10.64
C GLU A 178 0.23 -25.17 -11.01
N ASP A 179 -0.74 -25.13 -10.10
CA ASP A 179 -2.08 -25.67 -10.34
C ASP A 179 -2.82 -24.91 -11.47
N PHE A 180 -2.74 -23.57 -11.51
CA PHE A 180 -3.33 -22.83 -12.64
C PHE A 180 -2.63 -23.13 -13.97
N GLN A 181 -1.31 -23.32 -13.94
CA GLN A 181 -0.55 -23.71 -15.12
C GLN A 181 -0.97 -25.09 -15.63
N GLN A 182 -1.07 -26.10 -14.75
CA GLN A 182 -1.56 -27.44 -15.10
C GLN A 182 -3.01 -27.41 -15.62
N SER A 183 -3.87 -26.59 -15.01
CA SER A 183 -5.23 -26.38 -15.51
C SER A 183 -5.25 -25.86 -16.95
N LEU A 184 -4.41 -24.87 -17.25
CA LEU A 184 -4.31 -24.25 -18.58
C LEU A 184 -3.65 -25.16 -19.63
N GLU A 185 -2.78 -26.07 -19.20
CA GLU A 185 -2.21 -27.11 -20.08
C GLU A 185 -3.27 -28.12 -20.53
N LEU A 186 -4.18 -28.50 -19.63
CA LEU A 186 -5.32 -29.38 -19.94
C LEU A 186 -6.42 -28.68 -20.74
N ASN A 187 -6.72 -27.41 -20.44
CA ASN A 187 -7.66 -26.59 -21.19
C ASN A 187 -7.22 -25.12 -21.24
N LYS A 188 -6.82 -24.66 -22.43
CA LYS A 188 -6.30 -23.31 -22.65
C LYS A 188 -7.35 -22.21 -22.58
N ASN A 189 -8.63 -22.51 -22.81
CA ASN A 189 -9.68 -21.49 -22.94
C ASN A 189 -10.35 -21.18 -21.59
N GLN A 190 -9.55 -20.76 -20.61
CA GLN A 190 -10.01 -20.46 -19.25
C GLN A 190 -9.54 -19.07 -18.80
N PRO A 191 -10.25 -17.98 -19.15
CA PRO A 191 -9.84 -16.62 -18.81
C PRO A 191 -9.75 -16.39 -17.29
N ILE A 192 -10.59 -17.07 -16.49
CA ILE A 192 -10.54 -17.01 -15.03
C ILE A 192 -9.23 -17.63 -14.51
N ALA A 193 -8.82 -18.80 -15.02
CA ALA A 193 -7.54 -19.41 -14.62
C ALA A 193 -6.35 -18.54 -15.04
N MET A 194 -6.39 -17.89 -16.20
CA MET A 194 -5.38 -16.91 -16.64
C MET A 194 -5.32 -15.69 -15.70
N LEU A 195 -6.47 -15.16 -15.30
CA LEU A 195 -6.56 -14.07 -14.32
C LEU A 195 -5.91 -14.47 -13.00
N TYR A 196 -6.28 -15.61 -12.42
CA TYR A 196 -5.71 -16.05 -11.15
C TYR A 196 -4.22 -16.40 -11.26
N LYS A 197 -3.76 -16.98 -12.38
CA LYS A 197 -2.33 -17.13 -12.68
C LYS A 197 -1.62 -15.78 -12.68
N GLY A 198 -2.19 -14.76 -13.34
CA GLY A 198 -1.67 -13.39 -13.30
C GLY A 198 -1.65 -12.79 -11.88
N LEU A 199 -2.68 -13.04 -11.08
CA LEU A 199 -2.72 -12.62 -9.68
C LEU A 199 -1.63 -13.33 -8.85
N THR A 200 -1.33 -14.60 -9.09
CA THR A 200 -0.21 -15.28 -8.41
C THR A 200 1.13 -14.58 -8.68
N PHE A 201 1.37 -14.15 -9.93
CA PHE A 201 2.54 -13.37 -10.28
C PHE A 201 2.53 -12.00 -9.63
N PHE A 202 1.38 -11.32 -9.64
CA PHE A 202 1.20 -10.01 -9.01
C PHE A 202 1.57 -10.07 -7.53
N HIS A 203 0.97 -10.99 -6.76
CA HIS A 203 1.25 -11.17 -5.33
C HIS A 203 2.68 -11.63 -5.02
N ARG A 204 3.39 -12.22 -5.99
CA ARG A 204 4.83 -12.56 -5.90
C ARG A 204 5.77 -11.42 -6.33
N GLY A 205 5.23 -10.27 -6.76
CA GLY A 205 6.01 -9.12 -7.24
C GLY A 205 6.47 -9.20 -8.69
N LEU A 206 6.05 -10.24 -9.41
CA LEU A 206 6.40 -10.48 -10.82
C LEU A 206 5.42 -9.72 -11.72
N LEU A 207 5.48 -8.38 -11.70
CA LEU A 207 4.48 -7.53 -12.35
C LEU A 207 4.44 -7.67 -13.87
N LYS A 208 5.58 -7.90 -14.52
CA LYS A 208 5.62 -7.99 -16.00
C LYS A 208 4.91 -9.26 -16.46
N GLU A 209 5.15 -10.37 -15.76
CA GLU A 209 4.51 -11.66 -15.96
C GLU A 209 3.01 -11.60 -15.62
N ALA A 210 2.64 -10.86 -14.57
CA ALA A 210 1.26 -10.59 -14.23
C ALA A 210 0.53 -9.83 -15.35
N ILE A 211 1.15 -8.76 -15.86
CA ILE A 211 0.60 -7.95 -16.97
C ILE A 211 0.36 -8.80 -18.21
N GLU A 212 1.31 -9.65 -18.59
CA GLU A 212 1.11 -10.51 -19.77
C GLU A 212 -0.03 -11.52 -19.54
N SER A 213 -0.10 -12.13 -18.35
CA SER A 213 -1.18 -13.07 -18.00
C SER A 213 -2.56 -12.39 -18.03
N PHE A 214 -2.67 -11.14 -17.56
CA PHE A 214 -3.92 -10.37 -17.64
C PHE A 214 -4.28 -10.01 -19.08
N LYS A 215 -3.30 -9.68 -19.92
CA LYS A 215 -3.52 -9.45 -21.36
C LYS A 215 -3.97 -10.73 -22.08
N GLU A 216 -3.40 -11.89 -21.74
CA GLU A 216 -3.86 -13.18 -22.25
C GLU A 216 -5.32 -13.45 -21.86
N ALA A 217 -5.70 -13.20 -20.61
CA ALA A 217 -7.09 -13.31 -20.17
C ALA A 217 -8.03 -12.40 -21.00
N LEU A 218 -7.59 -11.17 -21.29
CA LEU A 218 -8.34 -10.20 -22.09
C LEU A 218 -8.41 -10.55 -23.59
N LYS A 219 -7.40 -11.25 -24.13
CA LYS A 219 -7.46 -11.80 -25.50
C LYS A 219 -8.57 -12.86 -25.63
N GLN A 220 -8.80 -13.63 -24.58
CA GLN A 220 -9.86 -14.66 -24.54
C GLN A 220 -11.23 -14.08 -24.21
N LYS A 221 -11.30 -13.14 -23.26
CA LYS A 221 -12.53 -12.48 -22.84
C LYS A 221 -12.34 -10.96 -22.82
N VAL A 222 -12.81 -10.30 -23.88
CA VAL A 222 -12.61 -8.85 -24.08
C VAL A 222 -13.38 -8.01 -23.07
N ASP A 223 -14.54 -8.47 -22.61
CA ASP A 223 -15.41 -7.81 -21.64
C ASP A 223 -15.13 -8.23 -20.18
N PHE A 224 -13.86 -8.52 -19.86
CA PHE A 224 -13.48 -9.01 -18.53
C PHE A 224 -13.06 -7.87 -17.59
N ILE A 225 -14.03 -7.35 -16.83
CA ILE A 225 -13.85 -6.21 -15.89
C ILE A 225 -12.71 -6.48 -14.89
N ASP A 226 -12.67 -7.67 -14.27
CA ASP A 226 -11.65 -8.00 -13.28
C ASP A 226 -10.23 -8.05 -13.87
N ALA A 227 -10.07 -8.49 -15.12
CA ALA A 227 -8.77 -8.48 -15.79
C ALA A 227 -8.32 -7.06 -16.11
N TYR A 228 -9.20 -6.17 -16.58
CA TYR A 228 -8.85 -4.74 -16.76
C TYR A 228 -8.51 -4.04 -15.44
N LYS A 229 -9.25 -4.32 -14.37
CA LYS A 229 -8.97 -3.80 -13.01
C LYS A 229 -7.59 -4.25 -12.54
N SER A 230 -7.30 -5.55 -12.61
CA SER A 230 -6.01 -6.11 -12.18
C SER A 230 -4.86 -5.63 -13.06
N LEU A 231 -5.09 -5.47 -14.37
CA LEU A 231 -4.12 -4.87 -15.29
C LEU A 231 -3.82 -3.41 -14.93
N GLY A 232 -4.85 -2.61 -14.63
CA GLY A 232 -4.68 -1.23 -14.18
C GLY A 232 -3.91 -1.13 -12.87
N GLN A 233 -4.19 -2.03 -11.94
CA GLN A 233 -3.45 -2.12 -10.68
C GLN A 233 -1.98 -2.53 -10.90
N ALA A 234 -1.71 -3.50 -11.77
CA ALA A 234 -0.34 -3.89 -12.10
C ALA A 234 0.45 -2.77 -12.78
N TYR A 235 -0.17 -2.00 -13.68
CA TYR A 235 0.45 -0.82 -14.27
C TYR A 235 0.70 0.29 -13.25
N ARG A 236 -0.23 0.51 -12.30
CA ARG A 236 -0.01 1.43 -11.17
C ARG A 236 1.21 1.02 -10.35
N GLU A 237 1.29 -0.25 -9.97
CA GLU A 237 2.44 -0.79 -9.21
C GLU A 237 3.73 -0.80 -10.03
N LEU A 238 3.67 -0.70 -11.36
CA LEU A 238 4.84 -0.51 -12.22
C LEU A 238 5.22 0.98 -12.37
N GLY A 239 4.37 1.91 -11.90
CA GLY A 239 4.52 3.36 -12.08
C GLY A 239 4.05 3.88 -13.45
N ASN A 240 3.42 3.04 -14.28
CA ASN A 240 2.90 3.46 -15.58
C ASN A 240 1.47 4.05 -15.42
N PHE A 241 1.41 5.36 -15.16
CA PHE A 241 0.16 6.09 -14.91
C PHE A 241 -0.82 6.05 -16.10
N GLU A 242 -0.32 6.19 -17.32
CA GLU A 242 -1.14 6.26 -18.54
C GLU A 242 -1.83 4.92 -18.80
N ALA A 243 -1.07 3.82 -18.81
CA ALA A 243 -1.61 2.49 -19.03
C ALA A 243 -2.55 2.05 -17.88
N ALA A 244 -2.25 2.46 -16.64
CA ALA A 244 -3.14 2.23 -15.50
C ALA A 244 -4.48 2.96 -15.67
N THR A 245 -4.44 4.23 -16.06
CA THR A 245 -5.62 5.07 -16.30
C THR A 245 -6.49 4.49 -17.42
N GLU A 246 -5.89 4.08 -18.54
CA GLU A 246 -6.60 3.47 -19.65
C GLU A 246 -7.29 2.17 -19.23
N SER A 247 -6.58 1.31 -18.48
CA SER A 247 -7.12 0.03 -18.02
C SER A 247 -8.29 0.21 -17.04
N PHE A 248 -8.17 1.12 -16.07
CA PHE A 248 -9.28 1.45 -15.17
C PHE A 248 -10.47 2.09 -15.91
N GLN A 249 -10.21 2.94 -16.90
CA GLN A 249 -11.25 3.53 -17.72
C GLN A 249 -12.01 2.46 -18.52
N LYS A 250 -11.31 1.48 -19.13
CA LYS A 250 -11.93 0.35 -19.82
C LYS A 250 -12.81 -0.49 -18.88
N ALA A 251 -12.34 -0.78 -17.66
CA ALA A 251 -13.16 -1.47 -16.66
C ALA A 251 -14.45 -0.68 -16.30
N LEU A 252 -14.36 0.65 -16.17
CA LEU A 252 -15.53 1.50 -15.86
C LEU A 252 -16.46 1.74 -17.05
N LEU A 253 -15.95 1.62 -18.29
CA LEU A 253 -16.81 1.63 -19.48
C LEU A 253 -17.69 0.38 -19.55
N LEU A 254 -17.16 -0.78 -19.15
CA LEU A 254 -17.90 -2.03 -19.07
C LEU A 254 -18.91 -2.02 -17.89
N ASN A 255 -18.52 -1.46 -16.74
CA ASN A 255 -19.43 -1.26 -15.61
C ASN A 255 -19.11 0.04 -14.87
N GLN A 256 -19.93 1.06 -15.09
CA GLN A 256 -19.78 2.40 -14.51
C GLN A 256 -19.94 2.42 -12.98
N ASN A 257 -20.57 1.39 -12.41
CA ASN A 257 -20.84 1.25 -10.99
C ASN A 257 -19.90 0.24 -10.30
N HIS A 258 -18.79 -0.14 -10.93
CA HIS A 258 -17.83 -1.06 -10.33
C HIS A 258 -16.99 -0.36 -9.24
N VAL A 259 -17.42 -0.53 -7.98
CA VAL A 259 -16.89 0.21 -6.81
C VAL A 259 -15.39 0.00 -6.61
N GLN A 260 -14.90 -1.22 -6.72
CA GLN A 260 -13.48 -1.53 -6.51
C GLN A 260 -12.59 -0.81 -7.55
N THR A 261 -13.07 -0.65 -8.78
CA THR A 261 -12.32 0.10 -9.80
C THR A 261 -12.32 1.60 -9.52
N LEU A 262 -13.45 2.16 -9.06
CA LEU A 262 -13.52 3.56 -8.63
C LEU A 262 -12.55 3.84 -7.48
N GLN A 263 -12.51 2.95 -6.49
CA GLN A 263 -11.59 3.03 -5.36
C GLN A 263 -10.13 3.01 -5.82
N LEU A 264 -9.73 2.01 -6.59
CA LEU A 264 -8.34 1.85 -7.06
C LEU A 264 -7.89 3.01 -7.96
N ARG A 265 -8.77 3.45 -8.88
CA ARG A 265 -8.49 4.61 -9.74
C ARG A 265 -8.39 5.90 -8.91
N GLY A 266 -9.26 6.10 -7.92
CA GLY A 266 -9.20 7.23 -7.00
C GLY A 266 -7.89 7.26 -6.21
N MET A 267 -7.44 6.11 -5.70
CA MET A 267 -6.16 5.99 -5.00
C MET A 267 -4.98 6.29 -5.92
N MET A 268 -4.97 5.77 -7.14
CA MET A 268 -3.96 6.08 -8.15
C MET A 268 -3.90 7.60 -8.42
N LEU A 269 -5.04 8.24 -8.63
CA LEU A 269 -5.12 9.69 -8.87
C LEU A 269 -4.64 10.51 -7.67
N TYR A 270 -4.96 10.08 -6.44
CA TYR A 270 -4.42 10.69 -5.22
C TYR A 270 -2.90 10.62 -5.19
N HIS A 271 -2.32 9.43 -5.41
CA HIS A 271 -0.87 9.25 -5.44
C HIS A 271 -0.17 9.91 -6.61
N HIS A 272 -0.89 10.23 -7.70
CA HIS A 272 -0.38 11.04 -8.80
C HIS A 272 -0.42 12.56 -8.49
N GLY A 273 -1.12 12.96 -7.42
CA GLY A 273 -1.35 14.36 -7.04
C GLY A 273 -2.59 14.99 -7.68
N SER A 274 -3.40 14.22 -8.41
CA SER A 274 -4.66 14.68 -9.03
C SER A 274 -5.84 14.61 -8.04
N LEU A 275 -5.76 15.39 -6.96
CA LEU A 275 -6.65 15.30 -5.80
C LEU A 275 -8.13 15.54 -6.13
N GLN A 276 -8.45 16.48 -7.03
CA GLN A 276 -9.84 16.76 -7.45
C GLN A 276 -10.48 15.57 -8.20
N GLU A 277 -9.73 14.96 -9.13
CA GLU A 277 -10.20 13.77 -9.85
C GLU A 277 -10.30 12.55 -8.92
N ALA A 278 -9.38 12.41 -7.97
CA ALA A 278 -9.46 11.39 -6.92
C ALA A 278 -10.76 11.54 -6.10
N LEU A 279 -11.10 12.77 -5.68
CA LEU A 279 -12.34 13.05 -4.96
C LEU A 279 -13.60 12.73 -5.76
N LYS A 280 -13.62 12.98 -7.07
CA LYS A 280 -14.76 12.60 -7.92
C LYS A 280 -15.01 11.09 -7.85
N ASN A 281 -13.93 10.29 -7.94
CA ASN A 281 -14.02 8.83 -7.82
C ASN A 281 -14.49 8.38 -6.43
N PHE A 282 -13.94 8.95 -5.35
CA PHE A 282 -14.36 8.60 -3.99
C PHE A 282 -15.80 9.03 -3.69
N LYS A 283 -16.25 10.19 -4.19
CA LYS A 283 -17.65 10.61 -4.09
C LYS A 283 -18.57 9.63 -4.84
N ARG A 284 -18.18 9.17 -6.03
CA ARG A 284 -18.95 8.16 -6.77
C ARG A 284 -18.98 6.82 -6.06
N CYS A 285 -17.85 6.37 -5.51
CA CYS A 285 -17.78 5.18 -4.66
C CYS A 285 -18.77 5.26 -3.49
N LEU A 286 -18.79 6.38 -2.77
CA LEU A 286 -19.67 6.59 -1.61
C LEU A 286 -21.15 6.82 -1.98
N GLN A 287 -21.46 7.15 -3.23
CA GLN A 287 -22.85 7.15 -3.72
C GLN A 287 -23.38 5.72 -3.89
N LEU A 288 -22.51 4.77 -4.24
CA LEU A 288 -22.86 3.37 -4.45
C LEU A 288 -22.80 2.58 -3.14
N GLU A 289 -21.77 2.82 -2.32
CA GLU A 289 -21.55 2.22 -1.01
C GLU A 289 -21.31 3.29 0.05
N PRO A 290 -22.37 3.82 0.71
CA PRO A 290 -22.27 4.93 1.66
C PRO A 290 -21.41 4.68 2.91
N TYR A 291 -21.13 3.41 3.21
CA TYR A 291 -20.37 2.95 4.36
C TYR A 291 -18.98 2.39 3.99
N ASN A 292 -18.53 2.54 2.73
CA ASN A 292 -17.21 2.08 2.31
C ASN A 292 -16.11 2.87 3.03
N GLU A 293 -15.45 2.22 3.99
CA GLU A 293 -14.46 2.84 4.87
C GLU A 293 -13.26 3.40 4.09
N VAL A 294 -12.77 2.68 3.08
CA VAL A 294 -11.60 3.09 2.29
C VAL A 294 -11.90 4.36 1.50
N CYS A 295 -13.03 4.40 0.80
CA CYS A 295 -13.43 5.58 0.04
C CYS A 295 -13.70 6.79 0.96
N GLN A 296 -14.26 6.55 2.16
CA GLN A 296 -14.50 7.59 3.14
C GLN A 296 -13.20 8.14 3.74
N TYR A 297 -12.25 7.26 4.09
CA TYR A 297 -10.89 7.62 4.54
C TYR A 297 -10.15 8.43 3.47
N MET A 298 -10.08 7.92 2.25
CA MET A 298 -9.38 8.57 1.14
C MET A 298 -10.03 9.89 0.72
N LYS A 299 -11.36 10.02 0.84
CA LYS A 299 -12.06 11.29 0.68
C LYS A 299 -11.58 12.32 1.71
N GLY A 300 -11.55 11.93 3.00
CA GLY A 300 -11.09 12.81 4.08
C GLY A 300 -9.64 13.24 3.88
N LEU A 301 -8.78 12.29 3.56
CA LEU A 301 -7.37 12.52 3.25
C LEU A 301 -7.17 13.48 2.05
N SER A 302 -7.93 13.29 0.97
CA SER A 302 -7.85 14.16 -0.21
C SER A 302 -8.27 15.60 0.10
N HIS A 303 -9.30 15.79 0.93
CA HIS A 303 -9.70 17.12 1.40
C HIS A 303 -8.61 17.78 2.26
N VAL A 304 -7.99 17.04 3.19
CA VAL A 304 -6.87 17.55 4.02
C VAL A 304 -5.67 17.94 3.17
N ALA A 305 -5.28 17.13 2.18
CA ALA A 305 -4.20 17.46 1.26
C ALA A 305 -4.48 18.75 0.45
N MET A 306 -5.75 19.06 0.19
CA MET A 306 -6.18 20.32 -0.43
C MET A 306 -6.34 21.49 0.55
N GLY A 307 -6.21 21.26 1.85
CA GLY A 307 -6.45 22.25 2.91
C GLY A 307 -7.93 22.54 3.19
N GLN A 308 -8.83 21.64 2.78
CA GLN A 308 -10.27 21.68 3.06
C GLN A 308 -10.57 20.89 4.34
N PHE A 309 -10.17 21.43 5.49
CA PHE A 309 -10.19 20.70 6.76
C PHE A 309 -11.60 20.40 7.25
N TYR A 310 -12.58 21.26 6.97
CA TYR A 310 -13.97 21.01 7.37
C TYR A 310 -14.51 19.71 6.77
N GLU A 311 -14.47 19.58 5.44
CA GLU A 311 -14.93 18.37 4.75
C GLU A 311 -14.01 17.16 5.03
N GLY A 312 -12.72 17.40 5.25
CA GLY A 312 -11.74 16.38 5.63
C GLY A 312 -12.06 15.72 6.96
N ILE A 313 -12.20 16.52 8.02
CA ILE A 313 -12.50 16.06 9.38
C ILE A 313 -13.90 15.45 9.45
N LYS A 314 -14.89 16.05 8.78
CA LYS A 314 -16.23 15.47 8.66
C LYS A 314 -16.19 14.06 8.06
N ALA A 315 -15.38 13.87 7.01
CA ALA A 315 -15.25 12.58 6.38
C ALA A 315 -14.57 11.55 7.29
N GLN A 316 -13.51 11.95 8.00
CA GLN A 316 -12.78 11.13 8.96
C GLN A 316 -13.64 10.71 10.15
N THR A 317 -14.39 11.65 10.73
CA THR A 317 -15.33 11.37 11.83
C THR A 317 -16.37 10.35 11.41
N LYS A 318 -16.85 10.35 10.16
CA LYS A 318 -17.79 9.33 9.68
C LYS A 318 -17.19 7.91 9.67
N VAL A 319 -15.88 7.75 9.41
CA VAL A 319 -15.22 6.44 9.55
C VAL A 319 -15.18 6.02 11.02
N MET A 320 -14.90 6.95 11.93
CA MET A 320 -14.84 6.69 13.36
C MET A 320 -16.20 6.32 13.98
N LEU A 321 -17.31 6.74 13.39
CA LEU A 321 -18.66 6.37 13.85
C LEU A 321 -18.99 4.89 13.61
N ASN A 322 -18.32 4.24 12.65
CA ASN A 322 -18.49 2.82 12.36
C ASN A 322 -17.54 1.98 13.23
N ASP A 323 -17.71 2.06 14.55
CA ASP A 323 -16.83 1.37 15.50
C ASP A 323 -16.91 -0.16 15.32
N PRO A 324 -15.77 -0.89 15.20
CA PRO A 324 -15.80 -2.35 15.11
C PRO A 324 -16.48 -2.97 16.32
N LEU A 325 -17.32 -3.99 16.08
CA LEU A 325 -17.99 -4.69 17.18
C LEU A 325 -16.96 -5.37 18.11
N PRO A 326 -17.27 -5.59 19.40
CA PRO A 326 -16.38 -6.32 20.31
C PRO A 326 -15.96 -7.68 19.72
N GLY A 327 -14.65 -7.92 19.63
CA GLY A 327 -14.07 -9.13 19.03
C GLY A 327 -13.82 -9.07 17.52
N GLN A 328 -14.34 -8.05 16.83
CA GLN A 328 -13.99 -7.78 15.43
C GLN A 328 -12.65 -7.04 15.35
N LYS A 329 -11.77 -7.50 14.45
CA LYS A 329 -10.50 -6.81 14.19
C LYS A 329 -10.77 -5.51 13.43
N ALA A 330 -10.32 -4.39 13.99
CA ALA A 330 -10.39 -3.09 13.33
C ALA A 330 -9.68 -3.10 11.96
N SER A 331 -10.29 -2.42 10.98
CA SER A 331 -9.66 -2.22 9.68
C SER A 331 -8.44 -1.28 9.81
N PRO A 332 -7.42 -1.41 8.93
CA PRO A 332 -6.29 -0.49 8.92
C PRO A 332 -6.72 0.97 8.75
N GLU A 333 -7.74 1.23 7.95
CA GLU A 333 -8.30 2.56 7.69
C GLU A 333 -8.92 3.14 8.97
N TYR A 334 -9.68 2.33 9.72
CA TYR A 334 -10.24 2.73 11.02
C TYR A 334 -9.14 3.08 12.05
N LEU A 335 -8.02 2.35 12.06
CA LEU A 335 -6.90 2.66 12.96
C LEU A 335 -6.23 3.98 12.57
N LYS A 336 -5.94 4.16 11.28
CA LYS A 336 -5.26 5.36 10.76
C LYS A 336 -6.10 6.62 10.89
N VAL A 337 -7.42 6.53 10.71
CA VAL A 337 -8.29 7.71 10.62
C VAL A 337 -8.28 8.54 11.90
N LYS A 338 -8.09 7.91 13.08
CA LYS A 338 -8.01 8.60 14.37
C LYS A 338 -6.79 9.51 14.43
N TYR A 339 -5.62 9.00 14.04
CA TYR A 339 -4.40 9.80 13.95
C TYR A 339 -4.50 10.90 12.89
N LEU A 340 -5.05 10.56 11.72
CA LEU A 340 -5.23 11.51 10.63
C LEU A 340 -6.18 12.66 11.04
N ARG A 341 -7.23 12.38 11.81
CA ARG A 341 -8.16 13.41 12.32
C ARG A 341 -7.46 14.36 13.28
N GLU A 342 -6.74 13.85 14.26
CA GLU A 342 -6.00 14.70 15.20
C GLU A 342 -4.91 15.50 14.49
N TYR A 343 -4.23 14.91 13.52
CA TYR A 343 -3.28 15.63 12.67
C TYR A 343 -3.97 16.73 11.84
N SER A 344 -5.15 16.46 11.30
CA SER A 344 -5.94 17.44 10.52
C SER A 344 -6.40 18.61 11.39
N ARG A 345 -6.81 18.35 12.63
CA ARG A 345 -7.17 19.37 13.63
C ARG A 345 -5.96 20.25 13.98
N TYR A 346 -4.81 19.62 14.24
CA TYR A 346 -3.57 20.34 14.50
C TYR A 346 -3.17 21.24 13.32
N LEU A 347 -3.21 20.73 12.09
CA LEU A 347 -2.91 21.51 10.89
C LEU A 347 -3.88 22.68 10.70
N HIS A 348 -5.18 22.48 10.97
CA HIS A 348 -6.18 23.54 10.91
C HIS A 348 -5.91 24.64 11.95
N ALA A 349 -5.65 24.26 13.21
CA ALA A 349 -5.38 25.21 14.29
C ALA A 349 -4.14 26.10 14.03
N HIS A 350 -3.18 25.61 13.26
CA HIS A 350 -1.93 26.31 12.94
C HIS A 350 -1.88 26.84 11.50
N LEU A 351 -3.00 26.83 10.78
CA LEU A 351 -3.05 27.10 9.34
C LEU A 351 -2.49 28.49 8.98
N ASP A 352 -2.82 29.48 9.82
CA ASP A 352 -2.42 30.88 9.68
C ASP A 352 -1.26 31.29 10.59
N THR A 353 -0.73 30.34 11.37
CA THR A 353 0.43 30.57 12.25
C THR A 353 1.71 30.67 11.43
N PRO A 354 2.61 31.63 11.74
CA PRO A 354 3.92 31.70 11.10
C PRO A 354 4.69 30.39 11.26
N LEU A 355 5.38 29.94 10.21
CA LEU A 355 6.14 28.68 10.22
C LEU A 355 7.28 28.66 11.25
N THR A 356 7.69 29.81 11.77
CA THR A 356 8.68 29.91 12.86
C THR A 356 8.15 29.45 14.21
N GLU A 357 6.83 29.41 14.38
CA GLU A 357 6.14 28.98 15.60
C GLU A 357 5.54 27.58 15.44
N TYR A 358 5.36 27.11 14.20
CA TYR A 358 4.90 25.75 13.89
C TYR A 358 5.95 24.70 14.24
N ASN A 359 5.65 23.78 15.17
CA ASN A 359 6.54 22.68 15.52
C ASN A 359 5.80 21.40 15.95
N ILE A 360 5.34 20.64 14.95
CA ILE A 360 4.67 19.34 15.16
C ILE A 360 5.47 18.35 16.02
N ASP A 361 6.81 18.41 16.00
CA ASP A 361 7.64 17.47 16.74
C ASP A 361 7.61 17.73 18.24
N ALA A 362 7.47 18.99 18.65
CA ALA A 362 7.28 19.38 20.04
C ALA A 362 5.81 19.25 20.47
N ASP A 363 4.89 19.63 19.59
CA ASP A 363 3.46 19.77 19.94
C ASP A 363 2.73 18.43 20.01
N LEU A 364 3.14 17.43 19.21
CA LEU A 364 2.55 16.08 19.25
C LEU A 364 3.36 15.11 20.13
N PRO A 365 2.71 14.41 21.10
CA PRO A 365 3.38 13.48 22.00
C PRO A 365 4.14 12.36 21.29
N GLY A 366 5.25 11.90 21.89
CA GLY A 366 6.02 10.76 21.40
C GLY A 366 5.22 9.46 21.32
N SER A 367 4.29 9.24 22.25
CA SER A 367 3.37 8.09 22.25
C SER A 367 2.42 8.11 21.05
N PHE A 368 1.87 9.27 20.70
CA PHE A 368 1.06 9.46 19.50
C PHE A 368 1.83 9.08 18.25
N LYS A 369 3.05 9.60 18.10
CA LYS A 369 3.95 9.31 16.97
C LYS A 369 4.29 7.82 16.87
N ASP A 370 4.56 7.17 18.01
CA ASP A 370 4.87 5.73 18.06
C ASP A 370 3.69 4.85 17.65
N HIS A 371 2.49 5.11 18.18
CA HIS A 371 1.31 4.32 17.86
C HIS A 371 0.85 4.54 16.42
N TRP A 372 0.92 5.78 15.94
CA TRP A 372 0.63 6.09 14.55
C TRP A 372 1.58 5.37 13.61
N ALA A 373 2.89 5.45 13.90
CA ALA A 373 3.91 4.75 13.11
C ALA A 373 3.59 3.25 13.03
N LYS A 374 3.25 2.63 14.16
CA LYS A 374 2.97 1.20 14.32
C LYS A 374 1.58 0.74 13.88
N ASN A 375 0.71 1.66 13.47
CA ASN A 375 -0.70 1.37 13.17
C ASN A 375 -1.38 0.61 14.33
N LEU A 376 -1.12 1.06 15.57
CA LEU A 376 -1.74 0.50 16.78
C LEU A 376 -3.12 1.13 17.01
N PRO A 377 -3.99 0.49 17.80
CA PRO A 377 -5.20 1.13 18.31
C PRO A 377 -4.89 2.45 19.02
N PHE A 378 -5.75 3.43 18.80
CA PHE A 378 -5.68 4.73 19.47
C PHE A 378 -6.12 4.60 20.94
N LEU A 379 -5.22 4.10 21.78
CA LEU A 379 -5.41 3.87 23.21
C LEU A 379 -4.26 4.55 23.97
N ILE A 380 -4.32 5.88 24.04
CA ILE A 380 -3.30 6.72 24.69
C ILE A 380 -3.95 7.36 25.91
N GLU A 381 -3.55 6.93 27.12
CA GLU A 381 -4.20 7.29 28.38
C GLU A 381 -4.19 8.80 28.67
N ASP A 382 -3.08 9.48 28.37
CA ASP A 382 -2.87 10.91 28.66
C ASP A 382 -2.88 11.79 27.39
N TYR A 383 -3.71 11.46 26.39
CA TYR A 383 -3.77 12.24 25.16
C TYR A 383 -4.81 13.37 25.25
N GLU A 384 -4.34 14.61 25.14
CA GLU A 384 -5.21 15.77 24.94
C GLU A 384 -5.58 15.91 23.45
N GLU A 385 -6.88 15.93 23.17
CA GLU A 385 -7.38 16.14 21.82
C GLU A 385 -6.93 17.50 21.28
N GLN A 386 -6.57 17.53 19.99
CA GLN A 386 -6.17 18.78 19.33
C GLN A 386 -7.34 19.77 19.26
N PRO A 387 -7.12 21.08 19.12
CA PRO A 387 -8.22 22.03 19.02
C PRO A 387 -9.22 21.64 17.92
N GLY A 388 -10.52 21.78 18.22
CA GLY A 388 -11.57 21.58 17.20
C GLY A 388 -11.47 22.61 16.07
N LEU A 389 -12.28 22.44 15.03
CA LEU A 389 -12.38 23.40 13.93
C LEU A 389 -12.79 24.78 14.45
N GLN A 390 -11.89 25.75 14.33
CA GLN A 390 -12.11 27.13 14.73
C GLN A 390 -12.86 27.92 13.64
N PRO A 391 -14.03 28.56 13.94
CA PRO A 391 -14.82 29.27 12.92
C PRO A 391 -14.09 30.44 12.24
N HIS A 392 -13.12 31.04 12.91
CA HIS A 392 -12.34 32.16 12.40
C HIS A 392 -11.22 31.72 11.43
N ILE A 393 -10.79 30.46 11.47
CA ILE A 393 -9.77 29.91 10.57
C ILE A 393 -10.48 29.26 9.37
N LYS A 394 -10.41 29.94 8.22
CA LYS A 394 -11.05 29.47 6.98
C LYS A 394 -10.22 28.38 6.30
N ASP A 395 -10.87 27.45 5.61
CA ASP A 395 -10.18 26.46 4.76
C ASP A 395 -9.33 27.15 3.67
N VAL A 396 -8.36 26.41 3.14
CA VAL A 396 -7.48 26.88 2.07
C VAL A 396 -8.27 27.03 0.77
N LEU A 397 -8.08 28.17 0.10
CA LEU A 397 -8.69 28.45 -1.19
C LEU A 397 -7.75 28.02 -2.32
N HIS A 398 -8.34 27.58 -3.44
CA HIS A 398 -7.55 27.29 -4.63
C HIS A 398 -6.94 28.57 -5.19
N GLN A 399 -5.63 28.55 -5.41
CA GLN A 399 -4.91 29.64 -6.07
C GLN A 399 -4.62 29.27 -7.52
N ASN A 400 -5.01 30.16 -8.42
CA ASN A 400 -4.67 30.06 -9.83
C ASN A 400 -3.21 30.44 -10.02
N PHE A 401 -2.47 29.77 -10.90
CA PHE A 401 -1.05 30.06 -11.12
C PHE A 401 -0.79 31.52 -11.54
N GLU A 402 -1.75 32.14 -12.22
CA GLU A 402 -1.67 33.50 -12.74
C GLU A 402 -1.86 34.58 -11.67
N SER A 403 -2.42 34.25 -10.50
CA SER A 403 -2.57 35.21 -9.41
C SER A 403 -1.23 35.53 -8.74
N TYR A 404 -0.24 34.64 -8.87
CA TYR A 404 1.11 34.86 -8.33
C TYR A 404 1.88 35.92 -9.12
N LYS A 405 2.71 36.70 -8.42
CA LYS A 405 3.66 37.63 -9.06
C LYS A 405 4.61 36.88 -10.00
N PRO A 406 5.12 37.51 -11.07
CA PRO A 406 6.02 36.86 -12.04
C PRO A 406 7.23 36.16 -11.41
N GLU A 407 7.84 36.77 -10.40
CA GLU A 407 8.99 36.21 -9.65
C GLU A 407 8.62 34.93 -8.89
N VAL A 408 7.41 34.86 -8.35
CA VAL A 408 6.90 33.68 -7.63
C VAL A 408 6.51 32.58 -8.61
N GLN A 409 5.95 32.94 -9.76
CA GLN A 409 5.71 31.98 -10.85
C GLN A 409 7.01 31.33 -11.31
N GLU A 410 8.08 32.12 -11.46
CA GLU A 410 9.42 31.60 -11.79
C GLU A 410 9.96 30.67 -10.69
N LEU A 411 9.83 31.06 -9.42
CA LEU A 411 10.19 30.21 -8.27
C LEU A 411 9.48 28.86 -8.33
N ILE A 412 8.17 28.84 -8.58
CA ILE A 412 7.37 27.62 -8.69
C ILE A 412 7.86 26.74 -9.85
N CYS A 413 8.11 27.32 -11.03
CA CYS A 413 8.60 26.56 -12.18
C CYS A 413 9.98 25.94 -11.95
N VAL A 414 10.89 26.69 -11.29
CA VAL A 414 12.21 26.16 -10.92
C VAL A 414 12.06 25.03 -9.90
N ALA A 415 11.16 25.17 -8.92
CA ALA A 415 10.88 24.13 -7.95
C ALA A 415 10.34 22.86 -8.61
N ASP A 416 9.34 22.96 -9.50
CA ASP A 416 8.78 21.80 -10.20
C ASP A 416 9.86 21.03 -10.98
N ARG A 417 10.73 21.76 -11.70
CA ARG A 417 11.86 21.17 -12.43
C ARG A 417 12.88 20.50 -11.51
N LEU A 418 13.26 21.15 -10.41
CA LEU A 418 14.20 20.57 -9.46
C LEU A 418 13.61 19.32 -8.81
N GLY A 419 12.34 19.37 -8.42
CA GLY A 419 11.61 18.27 -7.84
C GLY A 419 11.50 17.05 -8.76
N SER A 420 11.25 17.26 -10.05
CA SER A 420 11.18 16.13 -11.00
C SER A 420 12.51 15.43 -11.18
N LEU A 421 13.64 16.14 -11.08
CA LEU A 421 14.99 15.56 -11.14
C LEU A 421 15.33 14.71 -9.90
N MET A 422 14.56 14.84 -8.82
CA MET A 422 14.80 14.15 -7.57
C MET A 422 14.10 12.79 -7.47
N GLN A 423 13.15 12.51 -8.35
CA GLN A 423 12.54 11.19 -8.43
C GLN A 423 13.41 10.25 -9.26
N TYR A 424 13.65 9.03 -8.75
CA TYR A 424 14.29 7.99 -9.54
C TYR A 424 13.38 7.53 -10.67
N GLU A 425 13.93 7.44 -11.89
CA GLU A 425 13.28 6.76 -13.02
C GLU A 425 13.39 5.25 -12.85
N THR A 426 12.65 4.72 -11.88
CA THR A 426 12.62 3.28 -11.58
C THR A 426 11.18 2.77 -11.58
N PRO A 427 10.93 1.55 -12.11
CA PRO A 427 9.62 0.94 -12.04
C PRO A 427 9.07 0.89 -10.61
N GLY A 428 7.79 1.20 -10.46
CA GLY A 428 7.06 1.22 -9.20
C GLY A 428 6.90 2.57 -8.53
N PHE A 429 7.46 3.63 -9.11
CA PHE A 429 7.24 4.99 -8.63
C PHE A 429 6.28 5.73 -9.57
N LEU A 430 5.08 6.04 -9.07
CA LEU A 430 4.14 6.90 -9.77
C LEU A 430 4.61 8.37 -9.62
N PRO A 431 4.76 9.14 -10.72
CA PRO A 431 5.10 10.55 -10.61
C PRO A 431 4.02 11.28 -9.82
N ASN A 432 4.42 12.14 -8.89
CA ASN A 432 3.49 12.95 -8.10
C ASN A 432 3.92 14.41 -8.15
N LYS A 433 3.15 15.22 -8.89
CA LYS A 433 3.46 16.63 -9.12
C LYS A 433 3.52 17.44 -7.82
N ARG A 434 2.62 17.13 -6.88
CA ARG A 434 2.55 17.80 -5.57
C ARG A 434 3.81 17.52 -4.76
N ILE A 435 4.27 16.27 -4.74
CA ILE A 435 5.53 15.88 -4.08
C ILE A 435 6.74 16.49 -4.77
N HIS A 436 6.78 16.50 -6.11
CA HIS A 436 7.88 17.15 -6.85
C HIS A 436 8.02 18.60 -6.46
N ARG A 437 6.92 19.36 -6.50
CA ARG A 437 6.94 20.77 -6.11
C ARG A 437 7.43 20.96 -4.67
N ALA A 438 6.92 20.15 -3.75
CA ALA A 438 7.34 20.20 -2.35
C ALA A 438 8.84 19.98 -2.19
N MET A 439 9.40 18.98 -2.90
CA MET A 439 10.82 18.64 -2.82
C MET A 439 11.70 19.70 -3.50
N GLY A 440 11.23 20.28 -4.60
CA GLY A 440 11.91 21.41 -5.25
C GLY A 440 11.93 22.67 -4.38
N LEU A 441 10.80 23.01 -3.76
CA LEU A 441 10.70 24.14 -2.82
C LEU A 441 11.56 23.89 -1.58
N ALA A 442 11.57 22.66 -1.05
CA ALA A 442 12.45 22.27 0.05
C ALA A 442 13.93 22.43 -0.33
N ALA A 443 14.31 21.96 -1.52
CA ALA A 443 15.69 22.09 -2.01
C ALA A 443 16.12 23.56 -2.10
N LEU A 444 15.26 24.41 -2.68
CA LEU A 444 15.49 25.84 -2.79
C LEU A 444 15.58 26.52 -1.42
N GLU A 445 14.68 26.18 -0.50
CA GLU A 445 14.70 26.73 0.86
C GLU A 445 15.96 26.31 1.62
N VAL A 446 16.39 25.05 1.51
CA VAL A 446 17.65 24.57 2.09
C VAL A 446 18.84 25.29 1.46
N MET A 447 18.88 25.46 0.14
CA MET A 447 19.94 26.22 -0.55
C MET A 447 20.01 27.66 -0.04
N GLN A 448 18.87 28.34 0.08
CA GLN A 448 18.78 29.71 0.60
C GLN A 448 19.15 29.80 2.08
N ALA A 449 18.80 28.80 2.88
CA ALA A 449 19.18 28.72 4.30
C ALA A 449 20.70 28.53 4.45
N VAL A 450 21.28 27.58 3.70
CA VAL A 450 22.72 27.33 3.66
C VAL A 450 23.49 28.56 3.20
N GLN A 451 23.00 29.28 2.19
CA GLN A 451 23.65 30.51 1.73
C GLN A 451 23.69 31.59 2.82
N ARG A 452 22.57 31.83 3.51
CA ARG A 452 22.47 32.80 4.62
C ARG A 452 23.40 32.44 5.78
N THR A 453 23.48 31.16 6.12
CA THR A 453 24.32 30.68 7.22
C THR A 453 25.79 30.56 6.82
N TRP A 454 26.13 30.41 5.55
CA TRP A 454 27.52 30.44 5.12
C TRP A 454 28.17 31.81 5.32
N THR A 455 27.38 32.89 5.21
CA THR A 455 27.85 34.27 5.42
C THR A 455 27.97 34.67 6.90
N SER A 456 27.23 34.04 7.82
CA SER A 456 27.15 34.49 9.23
C SER A 456 27.36 33.37 10.27
N SER A 457 27.48 32.11 9.84
CA SER A 457 27.58 30.85 10.62
C SER A 457 26.46 30.58 11.64
N LYS A 458 25.54 31.52 11.86
CA LYS A 458 24.50 31.46 12.89
C LYS A 458 23.10 31.44 12.27
N VAL A 459 22.22 30.59 12.80
CA VAL A 459 20.78 30.51 12.48
C VAL A 459 19.99 31.07 13.65
N ARG A 460 18.91 31.80 13.34
CA ARG A 460 17.89 32.16 14.32
C ARG A 460 16.76 31.13 14.27
N MET A 461 16.61 30.31 15.31
CA MET A 461 15.49 29.37 15.47
C MET A 461 14.87 29.57 16.86
N ASN A 462 13.54 29.60 16.93
CA ASN A 462 12.76 29.81 18.16
C ASN A 462 13.26 31.03 18.98
N GLY A 463 13.55 32.12 18.27
CA GLY A 463 14.04 33.36 18.89
C GLY A 463 15.52 33.35 19.33
N LYS A 464 16.21 32.19 19.31
CA LYS A 464 17.62 32.07 19.73
C LYS A 464 18.56 31.97 18.53
N THR A 465 19.68 32.67 18.61
CA THR A 465 20.73 32.63 17.57
C THR A 465 21.78 31.59 17.96
N ARG A 466 21.91 30.51 17.19
CA ARG A 466 22.88 29.42 17.43
C ARG A 466 23.56 28.96 16.14
N LEU A 467 24.64 28.18 16.26
CA LEU A 467 25.27 27.53 15.11
C LEU A 467 24.27 26.60 14.41
N MET A 468 24.32 26.59 13.07
CA MET A 468 23.53 25.67 12.25
C MET A 468 23.90 24.22 12.56
N GLN A 469 22.90 23.40 12.82
CA GLN A 469 23.02 21.95 12.98
C GLN A 469 22.53 21.26 11.71
N TRP A 470 22.95 20.01 11.52
CA TRP A 470 22.45 19.18 10.41
C TRP A 470 20.92 19.11 10.41
N ARG A 471 20.32 18.96 11.61
CA ARG A 471 18.86 18.84 11.81
C ARG A 471 18.11 20.04 11.22
N ASP A 472 18.66 21.24 11.33
CA ASP A 472 18.01 22.47 10.84
C ASP A 472 17.82 22.44 9.31
N MET A 473 18.70 21.76 8.56
CA MET A 473 18.55 21.56 7.11
C MET A 473 17.48 20.51 6.80
N PHE A 474 17.45 19.42 7.55
CA PHE A 474 16.50 18.33 7.32
C PHE A 474 15.09 18.70 7.78
N ASP A 475 14.93 19.51 8.82
CA ASP A 475 13.63 19.98 9.29
C ASP A 475 12.87 20.73 8.19
N ILE A 476 13.58 21.48 7.32
CA ILE A 476 12.99 22.13 6.14
C ILE A 476 12.38 21.08 5.20
N ALA A 477 13.16 20.05 4.82
CA ALA A 477 12.71 19.00 3.92
C ALA A 477 11.57 18.17 4.52
N VAL A 478 11.68 17.83 5.81
CA VAL A 478 10.66 17.10 6.58
C VAL A 478 9.35 17.87 6.63
N LYS A 479 9.40 19.18 6.89
CA LYS A 479 8.24 20.08 6.91
C LYS A 479 7.49 20.03 5.57
N TRP A 480 8.19 20.24 4.45
CA TRP A 480 7.58 20.15 3.12
C TRP A 480 7.01 18.76 2.83
N ARG A 481 7.74 17.69 3.18
CA ARG A 481 7.28 16.31 2.95
C ARG A 481 6.02 15.94 3.75
N ARG A 482 5.91 16.39 5.00
CA ARG A 482 4.74 16.17 5.88
C ARG A 482 3.49 16.82 5.31
N ILE A 483 3.60 18.07 4.87
CA ILE A 483 2.48 18.83 4.30
C ILE A 483 2.10 18.30 2.91
N ALA A 484 3.09 17.82 2.15
CA ALA A 484 2.92 17.35 0.78
C ALA A 484 2.28 15.95 0.65
N ASP A 485 2.25 15.15 1.72
CA ASP A 485 1.47 13.92 1.76
C ASP A 485 1.11 13.54 3.21
N PRO A 486 -0.09 13.93 3.67
CA PRO A 486 -0.53 13.70 5.04
C PRO A 486 -0.87 12.23 5.36
N ASP A 487 -0.91 11.34 4.36
CA ASP A 487 -1.16 9.90 4.56
C ASP A 487 0.05 9.19 5.16
N GLN A 488 1.25 9.63 4.77
CA GLN A 488 2.53 9.08 5.18
C GLN A 488 3.33 10.17 5.90
N PRO A 489 3.04 10.43 7.18
CA PRO A 489 3.81 11.39 7.95
C PRO A 489 5.26 10.92 8.05
N VAL A 490 6.18 11.88 8.01
CA VAL A 490 7.59 11.64 8.31
C VAL A 490 7.81 11.89 9.80
N LEU A 491 8.42 10.97 10.52
CA LEU A 491 8.60 11.09 11.98
C LEU A 491 10.07 10.92 12.38
N TRP A 492 10.49 11.69 13.38
CA TRP A 492 11.81 11.55 13.98
C TRP A 492 11.83 10.41 14.99
N LEU A 493 12.76 9.48 14.83
CA LEU A 493 12.89 8.29 15.69
C LEU A 493 13.32 8.65 17.11
N ASP A 494 14.14 9.68 17.28
CA ASP A 494 14.61 10.13 18.59
C ASP A 494 13.50 10.78 19.44
N GLN A 495 12.36 11.08 18.82
CA GLN A 495 11.17 11.63 19.47
C GLN A 495 10.16 10.54 19.88
N MET A 496 10.55 9.27 19.82
CA MET A 496 9.74 8.11 20.22
C MET A 496 10.25 7.50 21.54
N PRO A 497 9.38 6.84 22.34
CA PRO A 497 9.80 6.19 23.57
C PRO A 497 10.88 5.14 23.35
N ALA A 498 11.95 5.13 24.17
CA ALA A 498 13.10 4.22 23.98
C ALA A 498 12.71 2.72 23.99
N ARG A 499 11.75 2.32 24.84
CA ARG A 499 11.23 0.94 24.91
C ARG A 499 10.49 0.50 23.64
N SER A 500 10.02 1.46 22.84
CA SER A 500 9.24 1.20 21.65
C SER A 500 10.10 0.88 20.42
N LEU A 501 11.35 1.35 20.38
CA LEU A 501 12.28 1.12 19.27
C LEU A 501 12.70 -0.36 19.13
N SER A 502 12.72 -1.12 20.23
CA SER A 502 13.13 -2.53 20.24
C SER A 502 12.08 -3.51 19.69
N ARG A 503 10.82 -3.08 19.59
CA ARG A 503 9.70 -3.91 19.11
C ARG A 503 9.55 -3.91 17.58
N GLY A 504 10.33 -3.10 16.87
CA GLY A 504 10.26 -2.94 15.42
C GLY A 504 9.12 -2.01 14.96
N PHE A 505 9.22 -1.57 13.70
CA PHE A 505 8.22 -0.75 13.02
C PHE A 505 7.80 -1.43 11.72
N ASN A 506 6.61 -1.09 11.28
CA ASN A 506 6.05 -1.37 9.97
C ASN A 506 6.59 -0.38 8.93
N ASN A 507 6.81 -0.89 7.72
CA ASN A 507 7.59 -0.24 6.66
C ASN A 507 6.86 0.92 5.93
N HIS A 508 5.79 1.47 6.50
CA HIS A 508 4.90 2.43 5.80
C HIS A 508 5.06 3.87 6.28
N VAL A 509 5.86 4.10 7.33
CA VAL A 509 6.14 5.43 7.87
C VAL A 509 7.62 5.71 7.66
N ASN A 510 7.90 6.89 7.10
CA ASN A 510 9.26 7.33 6.85
C ASN A 510 9.88 7.85 8.14
N LEU A 511 10.89 7.14 8.60
CA LEU A 511 11.52 7.34 9.90
C LEU A 511 12.93 7.90 9.71
N ILE A 512 13.22 9.02 10.37
CA ILE A 512 14.57 9.63 10.32
C ILE A 512 15.23 9.48 11.68
N ARG A 513 16.44 8.90 11.70
CA ARG A 513 17.23 8.73 12.92
C ARG A 513 18.22 9.86 13.12
N ALA A 514 18.22 10.43 14.32
CA ALA A 514 19.31 11.24 14.84
C ALA A 514 20.12 10.43 15.85
N ASN A 515 21.26 9.86 15.45
CA ASN A 515 22.27 9.51 16.46
C ASN A 515 23.68 9.52 15.85
N ASN A 516 24.63 10.04 16.63
CA ASN A 516 26.04 10.17 16.30
C ASN A 516 26.84 9.15 17.13
N PRO A 517 27.27 8.00 16.57
CA PRO A 517 28.03 7.02 17.34
C PRO A 517 29.53 7.12 17.03
N LYS A 518 30.34 7.10 18.10
CA LYS A 518 31.80 6.93 18.11
C LYS A 518 32.31 5.57 17.56
N GLY A 519 31.59 4.92 16.64
CA GLY A 519 31.95 3.65 15.99
C GLY A 519 32.16 3.80 14.48
N LEU A 520 32.67 4.96 14.05
CA LEU A 520 32.65 5.44 12.67
C LEU A 520 33.73 4.87 11.75
N LEU A 521 34.81 4.31 12.29
CA LEU A 521 35.96 3.91 11.49
C LEU A 521 35.74 2.55 10.80
N GLU A 522 35.20 1.57 11.53
CA GLU A 522 35.01 0.20 11.03
C GLU A 522 33.91 0.11 9.95
N VAL A 523 32.84 0.88 10.10
CA VAL A 523 31.76 0.96 9.08
C VAL A 523 32.23 1.69 7.82
N ARG A 524 33.06 2.72 7.99
CA ARG A 524 33.68 3.47 6.88
C ARG A 524 34.63 2.59 6.06
N GLU A 525 35.55 1.87 6.71
CA GLU A 525 36.50 0.97 6.05
C GLU A 525 35.83 -0.22 5.34
N ALA A 526 34.69 -0.70 5.86
CA ALA A 526 33.92 -1.78 5.25
C ALA A 526 33.16 -1.31 4.00
N LEU A 527 32.58 -0.11 4.03
CA LEU A 527 31.80 0.45 2.91
C LEU A 527 32.68 1.00 1.79
N GLU A 528 33.89 1.45 2.08
CA GLU A 528 34.86 1.90 1.07
C GLU A 528 35.29 0.78 0.09
N LYS A 529 35.06 -0.49 0.44
CA LYS A 529 35.38 -1.67 -0.39
C LYS A 529 34.21 -2.22 -1.19
N VAL A 530 33.04 -1.56 -1.15
CA VAL A 530 31.80 -1.99 -1.82
C VAL A 530 31.68 -1.29 -3.17
N HIS A 531 31.72 -2.05 -4.26
CA HIS A 531 31.60 -1.52 -5.62
C HIS A 531 30.31 -1.95 -6.32
N LYS A 532 29.68 -3.03 -5.86
CA LYS A 532 28.38 -3.54 -6.31
C LYS A 532 27.53 -4.02 -5.13
N VAL A 533 26.23 -4.19 -5.36
CA VAL A 533 25.26 -4.59 -4.31
C VAL A 533 25.58 -5.98 -3.75
N GLU A 534 26.18 -6.87 -4.55
CA GLU A 534 26.59 -8.20 -4.09
C GLU A 534 27.77 -8.16 -3.10
N ASP A 535 28.60 -7.11 -3.14
CA ASP A 535 29.76 -6.95 -2.25
C ASP A 535 29.35 -6.60 -0.81
N LEU A 536 28.10 -6.17 -0.62
CA LEU A 536 27.52 -5.95 0.71
C LEU A 536 27.18 -7.26 1.42
N LEU A 537 26.89 -8.35 0.69
CA LEU A 537 26.40 -9.61 1.28
C LEU A 537 27.36 -10.28 2.28
N PRO A 538 28.69 -10.37 2.03
CA PRO A 538 29.63 -10.97 2.98
C PRO A 538 29.80 -10.12 4.25
N ILE A 539 29.87 -8.79 4.09
CA ILE A 539 29.93 -7.82 5.19
C ILE A 539 28.67 -7.95 6.03
N MET A 540 27.50 -8.02 5.39
CA MET A 540 26.20 -8.24 6.01
C MET A 540 26.09 -9.59 6.74
N LYS A 541 26.71 -10.67 6.25
CA LYS A 541 26.72 -11.99 6.93
C LYS A 541 27.53 -11.99 8.22
N GLN A 542 28.59 -11.19 8.30
CA GLN A 542 29.44 -11.06 9.48
C GLN A 542 28.69 -10.40 10.66
N PHE A 543 27.67 -9.57 10.37
CA PHE A 543 26.91 -8.81 11.37
C PHE A 543 25.50 -9.39 11.70
N ASN A 544 25.06 -10.50 11.07
CA ASN A 544 23.64 -10.85 11.00
C ASN A 544 23.27 -12.28 11.45
N THR A 545 23.72 -12.75 12.62
CA THR A 545 23.32 -14.09 13.08
C THR A 545 21.93 -14.18 13.71
N LYS A 546 21.17 -13.08 13.93
CA LYS A 546 19.86 -13.16 14.62
C LYS A 546 18.76 -12.14 14.24
N THR A 547 18.54 -11.80 12.97
CA THR A 547 17.30 -11.07 12.60
C THR A 547 16.64 -11.59 11.31
N LYS A 548 15.34 -11.92 11.39
CA LYS A 548 14.44 -12.19 10.25
C LYS A 548 13.63 -10.92 10.00
N ASP A 549 13.68 -10.43 8.76
CA ASP A 549 12.91 -9.31 8.19
C ASP A 549 13.30 -7.88 8.63
N GLY A 550 14.05 -7.20 7.75
CA GLY A 550 14.50 -5.81 7.91
C GLY A 550 15.84 -5.71 8.67
N PHE A 551 16.73 -4.82 8.21
CA PHE A 551 18.00 -4.59 8.92
C PHE A 551 17.74 -3.96 10.29
N THR A 552 18.00 -4.73 11.35
CA THR A 552 18.20 -4.24 12.71
C THR A 552 19.58 -4.70 13.13
N VAL A 553 20.56 -3.79 13.21
CA VAL A 553 21.87 -4.13 13.81
C VAL A 553 21.75 -3.90 15.32
N ASN A 554 21.72 -4.99 16.08
CA ASN A 554 21.92 -4.96 17.54
C ASN A 554 23.43 -5.03 17.80
N THR A 555 24.02 -3.95 18.30
CA THR A 555 25.40 -3.99 18.83
C THR A 555 25.35 -4.09 20.34
N LYS A 556 25.99 -5.13 20.89
CA LYS A 556 26.33 -5.19 22.31
C LYS A 556 27.59 -4.34 22.55
N VAL A 557 27.55 -3.48 23.55
CA VAL A 557 28.65 -2.58 23.92
C VAL A 557 29.27 -3.06 25.23
N PRO A 558 30.59 -3.31 25.29
CA PRO A 558 31.26 -3.70 26.53
C PRO A 558 31.19 -2.58 27.59
N SER A 559 30.92 -2.96 28.84
CA SER A 559 30.95 -2.04 29.99
C SER A 559 32.37 -1.55 30.25
N LEU A 560 32.57 -0.24 30.27
CA LEU A 560 33.85 0.37 30.69
C LEU A 560 34.03 0.39 32.22
N LYS A 561 33.00 -0.01 32.99
CA LYS A 561 33.02 -0.01 34.48
C LYS A 561 33.10 -1.42 35.06
N ASP A 562 32.53 -2.41 34.38
CA ASP A 562 32.48 -3.82 34.80
C ASP A 562 33.10 -4.70 33.70
N GLN A 563 34.35 -5.14 33.87
CA GLN A 563 35.01 -6.02 32.90
C GLN A 563 34.20 -7.33 32.70
N GLY A 564 33.82 -7.62 31.45
CA GLY A 564 33.12 -8.84 31.06
C GLY A 564 31.59 -8.74 30.97
N LYS A 565 30.97 -7.58 31.23
CA LYS A 565 29.54 -7.34 30.97
C LYS A 565 29.33 -6.53 29.69
N GLU A 566 28.33 -6.91 28.90
CA GLU A 566 27.89 -6.21 27.69
C GLU A 566 26.48 -5.61 27.90
N TYR A 567 26.26 -4.38 27.42
CA TYR A 567 24.96 -3.69 27.42
C TYR A 567 24.43 -3.51 26.00
N ASP A 568 23.11 -3.45 25.84
CA ASP A 568 22.48 -3.24 24.52
C ASP A 568 22.71 -1.79 24.02
N GLY A 569 23.32 -1.66 22.83
CA GLY A 569 23.57 -0.40 22.13
C GLY A 569 22.53 -0.10 21.04
N PHE A 570 22.41 1.18 20.65
CA PHE A 570 21.23 1.76 20.02
C PHE A 570 21.04 1.52 18.49
N THR A 571 19.79 1.31 18.06
CA THR A 571 19.20 0.95 16.73
C THR A 571 19.26 1.95 15.55
N ILE A 572 20.09 1.77 14.49
CA ILE A 572 19.95 2.56 13.23
C ILE A 572 18.89 1.91 12.33
N THR A 573 17.89 2.67 11.89
CA THR A 573 16.90 2.26 10.89
C THR A 573 17.04 3.13 9.65
N ILE A 574 17.37 2.53 8.51
CA ILE A 574 17.27 3.16 7.18
C ILE A 574 16.08 2.48 6.50
N THR A 575 14.95 3.18 6.42
CA THR A 575 13.75 2.69 5.71
C THR A 575 13.87 3.00 4.21
N GLY A 576 13.44 2.06 3.39
CA GLY A 576 13.67 1.98 1.94
C GLY A 576 12.82 2.89 1.06
N ASP A 577 12.35 4.04 1.53
CA ASP A 577 11.91 5.11 0.64
C ASP A 577 13.10 6.02 0.38
N LYS A 578 13.74 5.88 -0.77
CA LYS A 578 14.81 6.81 -1.19
C LYS A 578 14.21 8.19 -1.51
N TYR A 579 13.92 8.98 -0.48
CA TYR A 579 13.95 10.43 -0.57
C TYR A 579 15.34 10.89 -0.13
N VAL A 580 16.28 10.89 -1.08
CA VAL A 580 17.54 11.65 -0.93
C VAL A 580 17.63 12.61 -2.10
N CYS A 581 17.04 13.76 -1.87
CA CYS A 581 17.04 14.93 -2.71
C CYS A 581 18.34 15.73 -2.52
N PHE A 582 19.51 15.15 -2.79
CA PHE A 582 20.75 15.92 -3.02
C PHE A 582 21.61 15.18 -4.06
N PRO A 583 22.25 15.89 -5.01
CA PRO A 583 23.08 15.27 -6.03
C PRO A 583 24.29 14.65 -5.33
N ARG A 584 24.32 13.31 -5.28
CA ARG A 584 25.15 12.50 -4.37
C ARG A 584 24.68 12.69 -2.93
N LEU A 585 24.70 11.60 -2.14
CA LEU A 585 24.59 11.66 -0.69
C LEU A 585 25.31 12.93 -0.22
N VAL A 586 24.62 13.78 0.57
CA VAL A 586 25.36 14.60 1.53
C VAL A 586 26.31 13.62 2.20
N ASP A 587 27.60 13.81 1.98
CA ASP A 587 28.61 12.79 2.27
C ASP A 587 28.32 12.20 3.65
N PHE A 588 28.31 10.87 3.78
CA PHE A 588 28.01 10.23 5.07
C PHE A 588 28.94 10.80 6.16
N GLU A 589 30.14 11.22 5.77
CA GLU A 589 31.12 11.96 6.56
C GLU A 589 30.59 13.32 7.11
N ALA A 590 29.82 14.08 6.32
CA ALA A 590 29.18 15.31 6.79
C ALA A 590 28.10 14.98 7.83
N MET A 591 27.20 14.03 7.54
CA MET A 591 26.09 13.64 8.44
C MET A 591 26.56 13.05 9.77
N THR A 592 27.78 12.51 9.82
CA THR A 592 28.38 11.87 11.00
C THR A 592 29.45 12.73 11.67
N ALA A 593 29.56 13.99 11.27
CA ALA A 593 30.54 14.91 11.81
C ALA A 593 30.36 15.12 13.33
N PRO A 594 31.45 15.19 14.12
CA PRO A 594 31.38 15.40 15.57
C PRO A 594 31.04 16.85 15.89
N GLY A 595 29.75 17.18 15.85
CA GLY A 595 29.20 18.49 16.21
C GLY A 595 28.96 19.44 15.03
N SER A 596 28.25 20.54 15.28
CA SER A 596 27.83 21.52 14.27
C SER A 596 28.98 22.11 13.45
N GLU A 597 30.12 22.32 14.09
CA GLU A 597 31.26 22.98 13.46
C GLU A 597 31.94 22.05 12.45
N ALA A 598 32.12 20.78 12.80
CA ALA A 598 32.63 19.76 11.91
C ALA A 598 31.64 19.47 10.76
N PHE A 599 30.34 19.40 11.05
CA PHE A 599 29.29 19.26 10.02
C PHE A 599 29.38 20.41 9.03
N SER A 600 29.43 21.65 9.53
CA SER A 600 29.55 22.84 8.70
C SER A 600 30.81 22.79 7.84
N LYS A 601 31.97 22.42 8.40
CA LYS A 601 33.24 22.36 7.66
C LYS A 601 33.24 21.29 6.56
N ILE A 602 32.69 20.10 6.83
CA ILE A 602 32.65 18.98 5.87
C ILE A 602 31.61 19.25 4.79
N ALA A 603 30.40 19.70 5.16
CA ALA A 603 29.39 20.14 4.20
C ALA A 603 29.92 21.27 3.30
N LYS A 604 30.74 22.18 3.86
CA LYS A 604 31.40 23.26 3.11
C LYS A 604 32.39 22.74 2.06
N SER A 605 33.19 21.74 2.42
CA SER A 605 34.17 21.10 1.54
C SER A 605 33.49 20.27 0.44
N TRP A 606 32.45 19.53 0.78
CA TRP A 606 31.73 18.64 -0.14
C TRP A 606 30.97 19.39 -1.23
N MET A 607 30.23 20.44 -0.86
CA MET A 607 29.38 21.16 -1.82
C MET A 607 30.20 21.84 -2.92
N ASN A 608 31.49 22.14 -2.68
CA ASN A 608 32.44 22.74 -3.63
C ASN A 608 31.81 23.83 -4.54
N LEU A 609 30.84 24.58 -4.01
CA LEU A 609 30.03 25.55 -4.73
C LEU A 609 30.89 26.78 -4.96
N LYS A 610 31.65 26.78 -6.07
CA LYS A 610 32.46 27.94 -6.48
C LYS A 610 31.59 29.19 -6.70
N SER A 611 30.32 29.01 -7.09
CA SER A 611 29.25 30.01 -7.01
C SER A 611 27.90 29.36 -7.36
N ILE A 612 26.82 29.73 -6.66
CA ILE A 612 25.45 29.46 -7.11
C ILE A 612 25.21 30.20 -8.44
N SER A 613 24.62 29.55 -9.45
CA SER A 613 24.31 30.20 -10.73
C SER A 613 23.54 31.51 -10.49
N PRO A 614 23.87 32.61 -11.21
CA PRO A 614 23.21 33.91 -11.04
C PRO A 614 21.68 33.83 -11.11
N SER A 615 21.15 32.90 -11.91
CA SER A 615 19.71 32.63 -12.07
C SER A 615 18.99 32.22 -10.78
N TYR A 616 19.69 31.64 -9.79
CA TYR A 616 19.08 31.29 -8.51
C TYR A 616 19.20 32.41 -7.48
N LYS A 617 20.11 33.38 -7.67
CA LYS A 617 20.27 34.53 -6.77
C LYS A 617 19.14 35.55 -6.94
N THR A 618 18.46 35.54 -8.08
CA THR A 618 17.34 36.42 -8.40
C THR A 618 15.99 35.89 -7.91
N LEU A 619 15.93 34.62 -7.46
CA LEU A 619 14.69 34.03 -6.95
C LEU A 619 14.33 34.58 -5.57
N PRO A 620 13.03 34.84 -5.30
CA PRO A 620 12.59 35.28 -3.98
C PRO A 620 12.81 34.18 -2.92
N SER A 621 12.92 34.61 -1.66
CA SER A 621 13.07 33.72 -0.50
C SER A 621 11.84 32.83 -0.34
N VAL A 622 12.02 31.50 -0.34
CA VAL A 622 10.92 30.53 -0.20
C VAL A 622 10.20 30.72 1.13
N SER A 623 10.97 30.89 2.22
CA SER A 623 10.42 31.08 3.57
C SER A 623 9.64 32.39 3.76
N GLU A 624 9.97 33.43 3.00
CA GLU A 624 9.25 34.73 3.04
C GLU A 624 8.06 34.74 2.08
N THR A 625 8.18 34.02 0.96
CA THR A 625 7.11 33.89 -0.04
C THR A 625 5.97 33.02 0.49
N PHE A 626 6.29 31.97 1.25
CA PHE A 626 5.33 31.05 1.84
C PHE A 626 5.49 30.97 3.38
N PRO A 627 5.10 32.02 4.12
CA PRO A 627 5.43 32.16 5.54
C PRO A 627 4.52 31.37 6.49
N THR A 628 3.41 30.79 6.00
CA THR A 628 2.40 30.07 6.79
C THR A 628 2.06 28.71 6.17
N LEU A 629 1.49 27.79 6.96
CA LEU A 629 0.99 26.51 6.44
C LEU A 629 -0.03 26.71 5.30
N ARG A 630 -0.90 27.72 5.39
CA ARG A 630 -1.84 28.08 4.33
C ARG A 630 -1.13 28.29 3.01
N SER A 631 -0.17 29.19 2.99
CA SER A 631 0.57 29.56 1.76
C SER A 631 1.35 28.37 1.18
N MET A 632 1.86 27.46 2.04
CA MET A 632 2.49 26.22 1.59
C MET A 632 1.47 25.27 0.94
N ILE A 633 0.29 25.09 1.53
CA ILE A 633 -0.75 24.22 0.96
C ILE A 633 -1.28 24.80 -0.36
N GLU A 634 -1.46 26.12 -0.45
CA GLU A 634 -1.88 26.81 -1.68
C GLU A 634 -0.92 26.55 -2.85
N VAL A 635 0.39 26.77 -2.64
CA VAL A 635 1.38 26.56 -3.70
C VAL A 635 1.49 25.09 -4.11
N LEU A 636 1.35 24.15 -3.17
CA LEU A 636 1.36 22.71 -3.46
C LEU A 636 0.17 22.27 -4.31
N ASN A 637 -0.97 22.97 -4.20
CA ASN A 637 -2.20 22.62 -4.92
C ASN A 637 -2.44 23.46 -6.19
N THR A 638 -1.48 24.31 -6.57
CA THR A 638 -1.53 25.11 -7.80
C THR A 638 -1.22 24.23 -9.03
N ASP A 639 -1.92 24.40 -10.16
CA ASP A 639 -1.53 23.75 -11.41
C ASP A 639 -0.64 24.67 -12.27
N SER A 640 0.64 24.34 -12.35
CA SER A 640 1.68 25.09 -13.08
C SER A 640 2.08 24.44 -14.41
N SER A 641 1.62 23.20 -14.67
CA SER A 641 2.14 22.32 -15.72
C SER A 641 2.13 22.94 -17.13
N PRO A 642 1.03 23.53 -17.63
CA PRO A 642 0.97 24.01 -19.02
C PRO A 642 1.81 25.29 -19.27
N ARG A 643 2.28 25.96 -18.22
CA ARG A 643 2.94 27.27 -18.31
C ARG A 643 4.44 27.21 -18.02
N CYS A 644 4.85 26.37 -17.07
CA CYS A 644 6.28 26.18 -16.81
C CYS A 644 7.01 25.49 -17.98
N LEU A 645 6.32 24.63 -18.74
CA LEU A 645 6.84 23.99 -19.95
C LEU A 645 7.09 24.96 -21.12
N LYS A 646 6.52 26.17 -21.10
CA LYS A 646 6.69 27.18 -22.17
C LYS A 646 7.84 28.15 -21.94
N LYS A 647 8.40 28.19 -20.73
CA LYS A 647 9.45 29.15 -20.30
C LYS A 647 10.84 28.53 -20.18
N LEU A 648 10.93 27.19 -20.23
CA LEU A 648 12.16 26.41 -20.28
C LEU A 648 12.41 25.99 -21.73
#